data_AF-A0A923H8R0-F1
#
_entry.id   AF-A0A923H8R0-F1
#
_cell.length_a   1.000
_cell.length_b   1.000
_cell.length_c   1.000
_cell.angle_alpha   90.00
_cell.angle_beta   90.00
_cell.angle_gamma   90.00
#
_symmetry.space_group_name_H-M   'P 1'
#
loop_
_entity.id
_entity.type
_entity.pdbx_description
1 polymer ?
#
loop_
_entity_poly.entity_id
_entity_poly.type
_entity_poly.pdbx_seq_one_letter_code
_entity_poly.pdbx_strand_id
1 'polypeptide(L)'
;MTLTQWLIFLLIIQIIHGLGTWKLYQKAGRQAWEAFVPIYNGVVLMKIINRPWWWIILMFLPIVNLIMLIVVWVETARSFGKNTHLDTFLAVASLGFYNYYLNYVADVNYVENRSLQPKSGSGEWTSSILFAIVAATIVHTYFMQPFTIPSSSLEKSLLVGDFLFVSKFHYGARVPMTTVGAPMVHDTIPLLKKKSYLFNDHFGERNTSWINKLQLPYIRIPGFEDIERNEIVVFNQPADTLLDMNDFHPDRNYYKPIDKKTNLVKRCVGLPGDSLEVRGGYVYINGKKNELPDRAKLQFSYYVKPKTHQFNPNFLATRYDITDGAYPIDRQFSSYYLPAVSDEALAKFKNHPNVAGTVPNIMEKGERTEDIFPHDPAYNWNRDFFGPLYIPKKGATIDINLEVLPLYKRVITEYEGNTLKVEGNQILINGEVASTYTFIQDYYWMMGDNRHNSIDARAWGFVPFNHVVGKPVFIWMSWDSFGKGINKIRWKRLFTTVHGSKESSSLFMPFLVLLFTIIILNRLYKKNKISEISDFNSQNITYATIQNRIQAAIIDSIILVVSMYFISEVFSLFGSTSDYLKIILSVIIFLVYDPFMTSFYGGTIGHTISKITVRKDGDPNKKISFPVAIFRFILKASLGWISLITITLDKKKKKAIHDGAANSVVINKHKE
;
A
#
# COMPACT_ATOMS: atom_id res chain seq x y z
N MET A 1 -19.17 -10.77 -11.43
CA MET A 1 -19.19 -11.07 -12.88
C MET A 1 -17.96 -11.89 -13.24
N THR A 2 -18.04 -12.78 -14.24
CA THR A 2 -16.86 -13.46 -14.81
C THR A 2 -15.99 -12.47 -15.59
N LEU A 3 -14.74 -12.83 -15.91
CA LEU A 3 -13.86 -11.98 -16.73
C LEU A 3 -14.51 -11.65 -18.09
N THR A 4 -15.18 -12.63 -18.71
CA THR A 4 -15.92 -12.45 -19.97
C THR A 4 -17.08 -11.46 -19.82
N GLN A 5 -17.84 -11.55 -18.73
CA GLN A 5 -18.93 -10.60 -18.45
C GLN A 5 -18.40 -9.18 -18.24
N TRP A 6 -17.25 -9.04 -17.56
CA TRP A 6 -16.57 -7.75 -17.42
C TRP A 6 -16.08 -7.20 -18.76
N LEU A 7 -15.55 -8.05 -19.64
CA LEU A 7 -15.16 -7.64 -21.00
C LEU A 7 -16.36 -7.12 -21.79
N ILE A 8 -17.48 -7.85 -21.78
CA ILE A 8 -18.73 -7.43 -22.44
C ILE A 8 -19.22 -6.09 -21.86
N PHE A 9 -19.24 -5.95 -20.53
CA PHE A 9 -19.62 -4.71 -19.87
C PHE A 9 -18.73 -3.54 -20.31
N LEU A 10 -17.41 -3.72 -20.35
CA LEU A 10 -16.49 -2.70 -20.83
C LEU A 10 -16.75 -2.33 -22.29
N LEU A 11 -17.03 -3.31 -23.17
CA LEU A 11 -17.39 -3.04 -24.57
C LEU A 11 -18.69 -2.24 -24.70
N ILE A 12 -19.72 -2.54 -23.89
CA ILE A 12 -20.95 -1.76 -23.83
C ILE A 12 -20.66 -0.31 -23.41
N ILE A 13 -19.83 -0.12 -22.39
CA ILE A 13 -19.40 1.22 -21.95
C ILE A 13 -18.65 1.95 -23.08
N GLN A 14 -17.83 1.26 -23.88
CA GLN A 14 -17.15 1.86 -25.04
C GLN A 14 -18.14 2.29 -26.13
N ILE A 15 -19.19 1.50 -26.40
CA ILE A 15 -20.24 1.89 -27.35
C ILE A 15 -20.99 3.13 -26.85
N ILE A 16 -21.38 3.16 -25.57
CA ILE A 16 -22.02 4.32 -24.96
C ILE A 16 -21.11 5.55 -25.08
N HIS A 17 -19.83 5.41 -24.76
CA HIS A 17 -18.86 6.50 -24.91
C HIS A 17 -18.75 6.98 -26.36
N GLY A 18 -18.64 6.06 -27.32
CA GLY A 18 -18.59 6.37 -28.74
C GLY A 18 -19.83 7.12 -29.22
N LEU A 19 -21.02 6.66 -28.86
CA LEU A 19 -22.29 7.33 -29.16
C LEU A 19 -22.36 8.75 -28.58
N GLY A 20 -21.74 8.98 -27.43
CA GLY A 20 -21.68 10.29 -26.78
C GLY A 20 -20.61 11.24 -27.34
N THR A 21 -19.72 10.79 -28.22
CA THR A 21 -18.53 11.59 -28.62
C THR A 21 -18.19 11.57 -30.11
N TRP A 22 -18.74 10.67 -30.92
CA TRP A 22 -18.32 10.53 -32.33
C TRP A 22 -18.45 11.79 -33.20
N LYS A 23 -19.46 12.65 -32.97
CA LYS A 23 -19.57 13.94 -33.70
C LYS A 23 -18.57 14.95 -33.19
N LEU A 24 -18.22 14.90 -31.90
CA LEU A 24 -17.13 15.70 -31.34
C LEU A 24 -15.79 15.33 -32.00
N TYR A 25 -15.55 14.05 -32.29
CA TYR A 25 -14.37 13.60 -33.04
C TYR A 25 -14.35 14.21 -34.45
N GLN A 26 -15.49 14.18 -35.16
CA GLN A 26 -15.61 14.84 -36.47
C GLN A 26 -15.34 16.35 -36.41
N LYS A 27 -15.90 17.04 -35.41
CA LYS A 27 -15.63 18.47 -35.15
C LYS A 27 -14.15 18.76 -34.86
N ALA A 28 -13.40 17.77 -34.38
CA ALA A 28 -11.95 17.84 -34.16
C ALA A 28 -11.12 17.32 -35.36
N GLY A 29 -11.74 17.12 -36.53
CA GLY A 29 -11.05 16.66 -37.75
C GLY A 29 -10.70 15.17 -37.76
N ARG A 30 -11.40 14.35 -36.97
CA ARG A 30 -11.20 12.88 -36.88
C ARG A 30 -12.35 12.11 -37.53
N GLN A 31 -12.11 10.83 -37.86
CA GLN A 31 -13.15 9.98 -38.45
C GLN A 31 -14.10 9.45 -37.36
N ALA A 32 -15.39 9.31 -37.69
CA ALA A 32 -16.43 8.93 -36.71
C ALA A 32 -16.19 7.54 -36.07
N TRP A 33 -15.70 6.58 -36.86
CA TRP A 33 -15.44 5.22 -36.37
C TRP A 33 -14.34 5.18 -35.31
N GLU A 34 -13.44 6.16 -35.29
CA GLU A 34 -12.35 6.24 -34.32
C GLU A 34 -12.88 6.33 -32.87
N ALA A 35 -14.10 6.86 -32.68
CA ALA A 35 -14.74 6.96 -31.36
C ALA A 35 -15.25 5.60 -30.81
N PHE A 36 -15.39 4.58 -31.68
CA PHE A 36 -16.00 3.29 -31.32
C PHE A 36 -14.98 2.17 -31.15
N VAL A 37 -13.74 2.33 -31.63
CA VAL A 37 -12.70 1.29 -31.48
C VAL A 37 -12.13 1.36 -30.07
N PRO A 38 -12.32 0.34 -29.22
CA PRO A 38 -11.84 0.35 -27.84
C PRO A 38 -10.35 0.63 -27.74
N ILE A 39 -9.93 1.36 -26.71
CA ILE A 39 -8.54 1.80 -26.47
C ILE A 39 -8.09 2.87 -27.48
N TYR A 40 -8.25 2.62 -28.77
CA TYR A 40 -7.89 3.57 -29.83
C TYR A 40 -8.69 4.87 -29.71
N ASN A 41 -9.99 4.77 -29.43
CA ASN A 41 -10.84 5.92 -29.12
C ASN A 41 -10.25 6.76 -27.98
N GLY A 42 -9.83 6.12 -26.89
CA GLY A 42 -9.14 6.78 -25.78
C GLY A 42 -7.86 7.50 -26.24
N VAL A 43 -7.04 6.89 -27.11
CA VAL A 43 -5.79 7.49 -27.63
C VAL A 43 -6.09 8.73 -28.45
N VAL A 44 -7.08 8.65 -29.32
CA VAL A 44 -7.53 9.78 -30.13
C VAL A 44 -8.13 10.87 -29.25
N LEU A 45 -8.97 10.51 -28.27
CA LEU A 45 -9.55 11.46 -27.32
C LEU A 45 -8.47 12.20 -26.54
N MET A 46 -7.44 11.52 -26.03
CA MET A 46 -6.31 12.17 -25.34
C MET A 46 -5.66 13.23 -26.24
N LYS A 47 -5.49 12.96 -27.54
CA LYS A 47 -4.99 13.96 -28.50
C LYS A 47 -5.96 15.12 -28.65
N ILE A 48 -7.27 14.87 -28.79
CA ILE A 48 -8.31 15.90 -28.88
C ILE A 48 -8.28 16.81 -27.64
N ILE A 49 -8.17 16.24 -26.44
CA ILE A 49 -8.14 17.00 -25.18
C ILE A 49 -6.76 17.53 -24.79
N ASN A 50 -5.76 17.41 -25.68
CA ASN A 50 -4.38 17.83 -25.45
C ASN A 50 -3.75 17.22 -24.18
N ARG A 51 -4.01 15.94 -23.92
CA ARG A 51 -3.43 15.15 -22.82
C ARG A 51 -2.51 14.05 -23.34
N PRO A 52 -1.55 13.59 -22.52
CA PRO A 52 -0.68 12.48 -22.92
C PRO A 52 -1.47 11.19 -23.16
N TRP A 53 -1.13 10.44 -24.20
CA TRP A 53 -1.80 9.19 -24.55
C TRP A 53 -1.78 8.15 -23.40
N TRP A 54 -0.75 8.16 -22.56
CA TRP A 54 -0.59 7.22 -21.45
C TRP A 54 -1.64 7.39 -20.34
N TRP A 55 -2.41 8.49 -20.33
CA TRP A 55 -3.54 8.66 -19.40
C TRP A 55 -4.59 7.56 -19.51
N ILE A 56 -4.66 6.88 -20.65
CA ILE A 56 -5.52 5.71 -20.85
C ILE A 56 -5.18 4.60 -19.88
N ILE A 57 -3.91 4.40 -19.55
CA ILE A 57 -3.49 3.40 -18.55
C ILE A 57 -4.21 3.68 -17.21
N LEU A 58 -4.28 4.96 -16.81
CA LEU A 58 -4.96 5.37 -15.58
C LEU A 58 -6.48 5.15 -15.64
N MET A 59 -7.08 5.18 -16.84
CA MET A 59 -8.50 4.87 -17.03
C MET A 59 -8.83 3.39 -16.89
N PHE A 60 -7.83 2.51 -16.93
CA PHE A 60 -8.00 1.07 -16.71
C PHE A 60 -7.56 0.61 -15.32
N LEU A 61 -6.94 1.48 -14.51
CA LEU A 61 -6.60 1.18 -13.11
C LEU A 61 -7.83 1.37 -12.21
N PRO A 62 -8.34 0.32 -11.55
CA PRO A 62 -9.49 0.46 -10.65
C PRO A 62 -9.26 1.50 -9.54
N ILE A 63 -10.35 2.15 -9.13
CA ILE A 63 -10.41 3.32 -8.23
C ILE A 63 -9.86 4.60 -8.88
N VAL A 64 -8.68 4.53 -9.49
CA VAL A 64 -8.05 5.65 -10.20
C VAL A 64 -8.88 6.05 -11.42
N ASN A 65 -9.40 5.06 -12.14
CA ASN A 65 -10.23 5.25 -13.32
C ASN A 65 -11.47 6.11 -13.05
N LEU A 66 -12.11 5.97 -11.88
CA LEU A 66 -13.29 6.75 -11.52
C LEU A 66 -12.98 8.24 -11.46
N ILE A 67 -11.83 8.58 -10.86
CA ILE A 67 -11.35 9.97 -10.80
C ILE A 67 -11.00 10.45 -12.21
N MET A 68 -10.26 9.64 -12.97
CA MET A 68 -9.82 9.99 -14.32
C MET A 68 -10.97 10.16 -15.31
N LEU A 69 -12.04 9.36 -15.22
CA LEU A 69 -13.24 9.50 -16.05
C LEU A 69 -13.89 10.87 -15.84
N ILE A 70 -14.02 11.31 -14.59
CA ILE A 70 -14.52 12.65 -14.27
C ILE A 70 -13.63 13.73 -14.89
N VAL A 71 -12.30 13.59 -14.78
CA VAL A 71 -11.36 14.52 -15.41
C VAL A 71 -11.56 14.56 -16.92
N VAL A 72 -11.63 13.40 -17.57
CA VAL A 72 -11.77 13.29 -19.03
C VAL A 72 -13.10 13.88 -19.51
N TRP A 73 -14.20 13.70 -18.78
CA TRP A 73 -15.49 14.32 -19.14
C TRP A 73 -15.42 15.85 -19.11
N VAL A 74 -14.86 16.42 -18.05
CA VAL A 74 -14.68 17.87 -17.91
C VAL A 74 -13.72 18.42 -18.97
N GLU A 75 -12.63 17.71 -19.23
CA GLU A 75 -11.62 18.12 -20.21
C GLU A 75 -12.14 18.03 -21.65
N THR A 76 -13.00 17.06 -21.95
CA THR A 76 -13.71 16.95 -23.23
C THR A 76 -14.57 18.20 -23.45
N ALA A 77 -15.44 18.54 -22.50
CA ALA A 77 -16.27 19.74 -22.59
C ALA A 77 -15.45 21.02 -22.83
N ARG A 78 -14.33 21.17 -22.09
CA ARG A 78 -13.42 22.32 -22.22
C ARG A 78 -12.74 22.42 -23.58
N SER A 79 -12.43 21.30 -24.24
CA SER A 79 -11.87 21.30 -25.60
C SER A 79 -12.86 21.70 -26.69
N PHE A 80 -14.15 21.76 -26.36
CA PHE A 80 -15.23 22.27 -27.21
C PHE A 80 -15.76 23.63 -26.72
N GLY A 81 -14.92 24.40 -26.02
CA GLY A 81 -15.24 25.77 -25.59
C GLY A 81 -16.08 25.88 -24.31
N LYS A 82 -16.51 24.78 -23.70
CA LYS A 82 -17.33 24.76 -22.49
C LYS A 82 -16.46 24.70 -21.23
N ASN A 83 -16.10 25.86 -20.70
CA ASN A 83 -15.08 26.00 -19.65
C ASN A 83 -15.57 26.73 -18.39
N THR A 84 -16.89 26.92 -18.23
CA THR A 84 -17.47 27.57 -17.05
C THR A 84 -17.59 26.61 -15.85
N HIS A 85 -17.87 27.17 -14.67
CA HIS A 85 -18.19 26.37 -13.49
C HIS A 85 -19.45 25.54 -13.67
N LEU A 86 -20.46 26.08 -14.37
CA LEU A 86 -21.68 25.36 -14.72
C LEU A 86 -21.38 24.18 -15.64
N ASP A 87 -20.55 24.36 -16.67
CA ASP A 87 -20.14 23.27 -17.57
C ASP A 87 -19.42 22.15 -16.80
N THR A 88 -18.54 22.53 -15.89
CA THR A 88 -17.81 21.58 -15.04
C THR A 88 -18.79 20.81 -14.13
N PHE A 89 -19.72 21.53 -13.49
CA PHE A 89 -20.74 20.92 -12.65
C PHE A 89 -21.64 19.97 -13.45
N LEU A 90 -22.13 20.40 -14.61
CA LEU A 90 -22.97 19.58 -15.50
C LEU A 90 -22.23 18.34 -15.96
N ALA A 91 -20.96 18.44 -16.37
CA ALA A 91 -20.16 17.28 -16.77
C ALA A 91 -20.01 16.25 -15.64
N VAL A 92 -19.82 16.70 -14.40
CA VAL A 92 -19.67 15.83 -13.23
C VAL A 92 -21.02 15.25 -12.78
N ALA A 93 -22.02 16.10 -12.57
CA ALA A 93 -23.33 15.73 -12.03
C ALA A 93 -24.12 14.83 -12.99
N SER A 94 -23.95 15.02 -14.30
CA SER A 94 -24.55 14.16 -15.32
C SER A 94 -23.74 12.88 -15.57
N LEU A 95 -22.68 12.59 -14.81
CA LEU A 95 -21.81 11.43 -15.03
C LEU A 95 -21.30 11.33 -16.48
N GLY A 96 -20.93 12.48 -17.06
CA GLY A 96 -20.44 12.57 -18.43
C GLY A 96 -21.50 12.68 -19.52
N PHE A 97 -22.80 12.53 -19.21
CA PHE A 97 -23.88 12.68 -20.20
C PHE A 97 -23.99 14.11 -20.75
N TYR A 98 -23.40 15.12 -20.12
CA TYR A 98 -23.24 16.45 -20.71
C TYR A 98 -22.53 16.41 -22.07
N ASN A 99 -21.61 15.45 -22.29
CA ASN A 99 -20.97 15.29 -23.60
C ASN A 99 -21.95 14.91 -24.71
N TYR A 100 -23.04 14.19 -24.41
CA TYR A 100 -24.11 13.94 -25.40
C TYR A 100 -24.78 15.24 -25.83
N TYR A 101 -25.06 16.14 -24.87
CA TYR A 101 -25.58 17.46 -25.19
C TYR A 101 -24.62 18.23 -26.11
N LEU A 102 -23.31 18.18 -25.84
CA LEU A 102 -22.30 18.80 -26.71
C LEU A 102 -22.19 18.14 -28.09
N ASN A 103 -22.39 16.82 -28.14
CA ASN A 103 -22.26 16.02 -29.35
C ASN A 103 -23.44 16.23 -30.31
N TYR A 104 -24.68 16.36 -29.80
CA TYR A 104 -25.89 16.38 -30.61
C TYR A 104 -26.61 17.73 -30.68
N VAL A 105 -26.56 18.54 -29.62
CA VAL A 105 -27.44 19.70 -29.46
C VAL A 105 -26.65 21.01 -29.49
N ALA A 106 -25.55 21.09 -28.75
CA ALA A 106 -24.80 22.33 -28.65
C ALA A 106 -24.02 22.60 -29.94
N ASP A 107 -24.11 23.84 -30.41
CA ASP A 107 -23.15 24.35 -31.39
C ASP A 107 -21.83 24.63 -30.68
N VAL A 108 -20.80 23.88 -31.07
CA VAL A 108 -19.48 23.91 -30.43
C VAL A 108 -18.39 23.73 -31.47
N ASN A 109 -17.33 24.51 -31.32
CA ASN A 109 -16.13 24.43 -32.15
C ASN A 109 -15.00 23.78 -31.37
N TYR A 110 -14.19 22.97 -32.06
CA TYR A 110 -13.00 22.37 -31.48
C TYR A 110 -11.93 23.45 -31.26
N VAL A 111 -11.41 23.53 -30.04
CA VAL A 111 -10.30 24.42 -29.68
C VAL A 111 -9.00 23.63 -29.75
N GLU A 112 -8.34 23.68 -30.90
CA GLU A 112 -7.07 22.99 -31.11
C GLU A 112 -5.98 23.51 -30.15
N ASN A 113 -5.14 22.60 -29.63
CA ASN A 113 -4.03 22.93 -28.73
C ASN A 113 -4.46 23.76 -27.50
N ARG A 114 -5.68 23.53 -26.99
CA ARG A 114 -6.22 24.19 -25.80
C ARG A 114 -5.19 24.22 -24.68
N SER A 115 -5.00 25.40 -24.07
CA SER A 115 -4.16 25.52 -22.88
C SER A 115 -4.67 24.62 -21.76
N LEU A 116 -3.75 23.89 -21.16
CA LEU A 116 -4.01 23.05 -19.99
C LEU A 116 -3.87 23.84 -18.68
N GLN A 117 -3.39 25.08 -18.77
CA GLN A 117 -3.24 25.95 -17.61
C GLN A 117 -4.61 26.48 -17.18
N PRO A 118 -4.97 26.32 -15.90
CA PRO A 118 -6.18 26.93 -15.36
C PRO A 118 -6.16 28.45 -15.51
N LYS A 119 -7.30 29.04 -15.90
CA LYS A 119 -7.44 30.50 -16.08
C LYS A 119 -7.65 31.26 -14.76
N SER A 120 -7.89 30.55 -13.66
CA SER A 120 -8.15 31.11 -12.33
C SER A 120 -7.28 30.43 -11.27
N GLY A 121 -6.96 31.16 -10.20
CA GLY A 121 -6.23 30.60 -9.06
C GLY A 121 -6.99 29.46 -8.37
N SER A 122 -8.33 29.50 -8.35
CA SER A 122 -9.16 28.39 -7.87
C SER A 122 -8.99 27.13 -8.71
N GLY A 123 -8.92 27.26 -10.04
CA GLY A 123 -8.66 26.15 -10.95
C GLY A 123 -7.26 25.56 -10.82
N GLU A 124 -6.25 26.39 -10.55
CA GLU A 124 -4.86 25.94 -10.28
C GLU A 124 -4.79 25.10 -8.99
N TRP A 125 -5.44 25.57 -7.93
CA TRP A 125 -5.54 24.84 -6.67
C TRP A 125 -6.27 23.50 -6.84
N THR A 126 -7.44 23.49 -7.49
CA THR A 126 -8.21 22.27 -7.75
C THR A 126 -7.41 21.26 -8.59
N SER A 127 -6.74 21.70 -9.64
CA SER A 127 -5.91 20.82 -10.48
C SER A 127 -4.75 20.20 -9.70
N SER A 128 -4.12 20.98 -8.81
CA SER A 128 -2.98 20.51 -7.99
C SER A 128 -3.42 19.46 -6.98
N ILE A 129 -4.56 19.68 -6.31
CA ILE A 129 -5.14 18.72 -5.37
C ILE A 129 -5.60 17.47 -6.08
N LEU A 130 -6.28 17.60 -7.22
CA LEU A 130 -6.73 16.45 -8.00
C LEU A 130 -5.56 15.56 -8.42
N PHE A 131 -4.45 16.17 -8.88
CA PHE A 131 -3.22 15.43 -9.17
C PHE A 131 -2.67 14.72 -7.93
N ALA A 132 -2.59 15.42 -6.79
CA ALA A 132 -2.11 14.84 -5.54
C ALA A 132 -3.00 13.68 -5.08
N ILE A 133 -4.32 13.79 -5.21
CA ILE A 133 -5.28 12.72 -4.88
C ILE A 133 -5.07 11.52 -5.81
N VAL A 134 -4.94 11.72 -7.12
CA VAL A 134 -4.68 10.63 -8.07
C VAL A 134 -3.37 9.92 -7.73
N ALA A 135 -2.28 10.68 -7.53
CA ALA A 135 -0.98 10.11 -7.17
C ALA A 135 -1.03 9.36 -5.83
N ALA A 136 -1.62 9.96 -4.80
CA ALA A 136 -1.79 9.33 -3.48
C ALA A 136 -2.65 8.07 -3.58
N THR A 137 -3.72 8.09 -4.39
CA THR A 137 -4.58 6.92 -4.62
C THR A 137 -3.82 5.79 -5.29
N ILE A 138 -3.00 6.08 -6.30
CA ILE A 138 -2.15 5.08 -6.97
C ILE A 138 -1.17 4.46 -5.97
N VAL A 139 -0.42 5.30 -5.24
CA VAL A 139 0.57 4.85 -4.25
C VAL A 139 -0.10 4.00 -3.18
N HIS A 140 -1.19 4.50 -2.58
CA HIS A 140 -1.92 3.81 -1.52
C HIS A 140 -2.54 2.49 -1.98
N THR A 141 -3.06 2.45 -3.21
CA THR A 141 -3.76 1.28 -3.73
C THR A 141 -2.79 0.17 -4.12
N TYR A 142 -1.71 0.49 -4.84
CA TYR A 142 -0.86 -0.50 -5.51
C TYR A 142 0.57 -0.61 -4.94
N PHE A 143 1.08 0.40 -4.23
CA PHE A 143 2.49 0.41 -3.82
C PHE A 143 2.65 0.23 -2.30
N MET A 144 2.13 1.18 -1.53
CA MET A 144 2.41 1.28 -0.10
C MET A 144 1.22 1.84 0.65
N GLN A 145 0.82 1.17 1.72
CA GLN A 145 -0.31 1.58 2.55
C GLN A 145 0.14 1.80 4.00
N PRO A 146 -0.23 2.92 4.63
CA PRO A 146 0.02 3.13 6.05
C PRO A 146 -0.97 2.33 6.90
N PHE A 147 -0.48 1.76 8.00
CA PHE A 147 -1.29 1.06 9.01
C PHE A 147 -0.89 1.51 10.41
N THR A 148 -1.83 1.41 11.36
CA THR A 148 -1.59 1.63 12.78
C THR A 148 -1.64 0.29 13.52
N ILE A 149 -0.86 0.15 14.59
CA ILE A 149 -0.92 -0.99 15.50
C ILE A 149 -1.76 -0.63 16.72
N PRO A 150 -3.04 -1.05 16.79
CA PRO A 150 -3.92 -0.73 17.90
C PRO A 150 -3.85 -1.75 19.05
N SER A 151 -3.29 -2.96 18.83
CA SER A 151 -3.32 -4.07 19.79
C SER A 151 -1.94 -4.72 20.01
N SER A 152 -1.78 -5.37 21.16
CA SER A 152 -0.50 -5.92 21.67
C SER A 152 -0.21 -7.36 21.21
N SER A 153 -0.87 -7.83 20.15
CA SER A 153 -0.73 -9.23 19.72
C SER A 153 0.65 -9.59 19.14
N LEU A 154 1.40 -8.60 18.68
CA LEU A 154 2.81 -8.70 18.25
C LEU A 154 3.75 -7.88 19.15
N GLU A 155 3.31 -7.55 20.37
CA GLU A 155 4.06 -6.72 21.30
C GLU A 155 5.48 -7.28 21.51
N LYS A 156 6.46 -6.38 21.72
CA LYS A 156 7.93 -6.56 21.60
C LYS A 156 8.48 -6.54 20.17
N SER A 157 7.80 -7.14 19.20
CA SER A 157 8.17 -6.99 17.78
C SER A 157 7.61 -5.69 17.20
N LEU A 158 6.29 -5.55 17.29
CA LEU A 158 5.52 -4.37 16.91
C LEU A 158 4.70 -3.92 18.11
N LEU A 159 4.91 -2.68 18.53
CA LEU A 159 4.32 -2.16 19.75
C LEU A 159 2.98 -1.48 19.47
N VAL A 160 2.06 -1.51 20.43
CA VAL A 160 0.87 -0.65 20.38
C VAL A 160 1.31 0.81 20.19
N GLY A 161 0.72 1.48 19.19
CA GLY A 161 1.07 2.85 18.79
C GLY A 161 2.17 2.95 17.74
N ASP A 162 2.69 1.84 17.21
CA ASP A 162 3.53 1.85 16.00
C ASP A 162 2.70 2.17 14.74
N PHE A 163 3.26 2.96 13.83
CA PHE A 163 2.70 3.29 12.53
C PHE A 163 3.60 2.73 11.43
N LEU A 164 3.04 1.85 10.63
CA LEU A 164 3.75 1.05 9.64
C LEU A 164 3.51 1.58 8.24
N PHE A 165 4.52 1.48 7.39
CA PHE A 165 4.35 1.38 5.95
C PHE A 165 4.41 -0.07 5.52
N VAL A 166 3.36 -0.50 4.82
CA VAL A 166 3.23 -1.85 4.28
C VAL A 166 3.36 -1.78 2.78
N SER A 167 4.37 -2.47 2.25
CA SER A 167 4.55 -2.63 0.82
C SER A 167 3.66 -3.74 0.29
N LYS A 168 2.88 -3.42 -0.74
CA LYS A 168 1.99 -4.37 -1.43
C LYS A 168 2.70 -5.14 -2.55
N PHE A 169 3.80 -4.60 -3.06
CA PHE A 169 4.48 -5.17 -4.22
C PHE A 169 5.40 -6.35 -3.88
N HIS A 170 5.91 -6.47 -2.64
CA HIS A 170 6.74 -7.62 -2.23
C HIS A 170 6.01 -8.94 -2.52
N TYR A 171 4.79 -9.10 -2.01
CA TYR A 171 3.95 -10.28 -2.24
C TYR A 171 2.94 -10.10 -3.39
N GLY A 172 3.17 -9.11 -4.28
CA GLY A 172 2.30 -8.83 -5.41
C GLY A 172 1.05 -8.02 -5.06
N ALA A 173 0.87 -6.87 -5.70
CA ALA A 173 -0.25 -5.99 -5.40
C ALA A 173 -1.57 -6.57 -5.94
N ARG A 174 -2.56 -6.72 -5.07
CA ARG A 174 -3.91 -7.11 -5.48
C ARG A 174 -4.67 -5.92 -6.10
N VAL A 175 -5.41 -6.20 -7.16
CA VAL A 175 -6.37 -5.25 -7.72
C VAL A 175 -7.56 -5.14 -6.77
N PRO A 176 -8.04 -3.93 -6.44
CA PRO A 176 -9.24 -3.76 -5.62
C PRO A 176 -10.44 -4.48 -6.24
N MET A 177 -11.12 -5.31 -5.45
CA MET A 177 -12.27 -6.09 -5.91
C MET A 177 -13.55 -5.27 -5.80
N THR A 178 -13.62 -4.43 -4.76
CA THR A 178 -14.78 -3.59 -4.48
C THR A 178 -14.64 -2.26 -5.23
N THR A 179 -15.27 -2.19 -6.40
CA THR A 179 -15.17 -1.06 -7.35
C THR A 179 -15.92 0.18 -6.91
N VAL A 180 -17.03 0.01 -6.18
CA VAL A 180 -17.87 1.11 -5.72
C VAL A 180 -17.84 1.20 -4.20
N GLY A 181 -17.21 2.26 -3.70
CA GLY A 181 -17.18 2.59 -2.28
C GLY A 181 -16.70 4.01 -2.03
N ALA A 182 -16.89 4.47 -0.79
CA ALA A 182 -16.44 5.77 -0.33
C ALA A 182 -14.90 5.81 -0.34
N PRO A 183 -14.30 6.88 -0.90
CA PRO A 183 -12.85 6.99 -1.01
C PRO A 183 -12.20 7.03 0.38
N MET A 184 -11.08 6.33 0.52
CA MET A 184 -10.28 6.28 1.76
C MET A 184 -11.00 5.75 3.01
N VAL A 185 -12.20 5.17 2.87
CA VAL A 185 -12.92 4.52 3.97
C VAL A 185 -12.87 3.00 3.76
N HIS A 186 -12.36 2.26 4.75
CA HIS A 186 -12.15 0.81 4.63
C HIS A 186 -13.47 0.05 4.72
N ASP A 187 -14.16 0.12 5.86
CA ASP A 187 -15.34 -0.72 6.15
C ASP A 187 -16.63 0.11 6.30
N THR A 188 -16.71 0.96 7.33
CA THR A 188 -17.93 1.70 7.70
C THR A 188 -17.72 3.21 7.58
N ILE A 189 -18.70 3.92 7.01
CA ILE A 189 -18.71 5.38 6.95
C ILE A 189 -18.84 5.93 8.38
N PRO A 190 -17.88 6.76 8.84
CA PRO A 190 -17.97 7.39 10.16
C PRO A 190 -19.29 8.16 10.31
N LEU A 191 -19.82 8.22 11.55
CA LEU A 191 -21.10 8.85 11.92
C LEU A 191 -22.36 8.16 11.38
N LEU A 192 -22.39 7.80 10.10
CA LEU A 192 -23.56 7.18 9.46
C LEU A 192 -23.72 5.70 9.83
N LYS A 193 -22.66 5.03 10.31
CA LYS A 193 -22.65 3.61 10.67
C LYS A 193 -23.18 2.68 9.57
N LYS A 194 -23.04 3.10 8.31
CA LYS A 194 -23.38 2.32 7.11
C LYS A 194 -22.12 1.84 6.41
N LYS A 195 -22.23 0.71 5.69
CA LYS A 195 -21.13 0.20 4.86
C LYS A 195 -20.63 1.29 3.92
N SER A 196 -19.32 1.41 3.83
CA SER A 196 -18.63 2.32 2.91
C SER A 196 -18.56 1.78 1.48
N TYR A 197 -19.15 0.62 1.20
CA TYR A 197 -19.10 -0.04 -0.10
C TYR A 197 -20.42 -0.72 -0.43
N LEU A 198 -20.64 -0.91 -1.73
CA LEU A 198 -21.80 -1.64 -2.22
C LEU A 198 -21.54 -3.15 -2.13
N PHE A 199 -22.21 -3.81 -1.18
CA PHE A 199 -22.18 -5.27 -1.02
C PHE A 199 -23.39 -5.76 -0.22
N ASN A 200 -24.04 -6.80 -0.74
CA ASN A 200 -25.06 -7.57 -0.05
C ASN A 200 -24.38 -8.69 0.77
N ASP A 201 -24.51 -8.59 2.09
CA ASP A 201 -23.96 -9.53 3.08
C ASP A 201 -24.93 -10.66 3.46
N HIS A 202 -26.13 -10.71 2.88
CA HIS A 202 -27.06 -11.80 3.14
C HIS A 202 -26.52 -13.12 2.56
N PHE A 203 -26.32 -14.11 3.42
CA PHE A 203 -25.66 -15.36 3.05
C PHE A 203 -26.33 -16.08 1.87
N GLY A 204 -27.66 -16.20 1.88
CA GLY A 204 -28.41 -16.87 0.80
C GLY A 204 -28.36 -16.17 -0.56
N GLU A 205 -28.05 -14.87 -0.57
CA GLU A 205 -28.02 -14.04 -1.78
C GLU A 205 -26.60 -13.65 -2.21
N ARG A 206 -25.57 -14.06 -1.45
CA ARG A 206 -24.19 -13.59 -1.65
C ARG A 206 -23.67 -13.83 -3.08
N ASN A 207 -24.11 -14.93 -3.70
CA ASN A 207 -23.73 -15.34 -5.05
C ASN A 207 -24.71 -14.89 -6.15
N THR A 208 -25.93 -14.52 -5.78
CA THR A 208 -27.00 -14.19 -6.75
C THR A 208 -27.23 -12.69 -6.87
N SER A 209 -26.93 -11.91 -5.82
CA SER A 209 -27.15 -10.47 -5.76
C SER A 209 -26.45 -9.73 -6.90
N TRP A 210 -27.23 -8.89 -7.60
CA TRP A 210 -26.72 -8.05 -8.69
C TRP A 210 -25.69 -7.03 -8.21
N ILE A 211 -25.78 -6.57 -6.95
CA ILE A 211 -24.82 -5.63 -6.36
C ILE A 211 -23.46 -6.31 -6.18
N ASN A 212 -23.44 -7.55 -5.68
CA ASN A 212 -22.20 -8.32 -5.51
C ASN A 212 -21.55 -8.66 -6.85
N LYS A 213 -22.35 -8.75 -7.93
CA LYS A 213 -21.82 -8.97 -9.28
C LYS A 213 -20.97 -7.81 -9.80
N LEU A 214 -21.10 -6.59 -9.26
CA LEU A 214 -20.28 -5.41 -9.59
C LEU A 214 -18.84 -5.49 -9.05
N GLN A 215 -18.49 -6.53 -8.31
CA GLN A 215 -17.13 -6.75 -7.87
C GLN A 215 -16.25 -7.27 -9.01
N LEU A 216 -15.01 -6.79 -9.04
CA LEU A 216 -13.98 -7.34 -9.91
C LEU A 216 -13.56 -8.72 -9.40
N PRO A 217 -13.26 -9.66 -10.32
CA PRO A 217 -12.66 -10.93 -9.94
C PRO A 217 -11.32 -10.67 -9.24
N TYR A 218 -10.89 -11.64 -8.43
CA TYR A 218 -9.60 -11.55 -7.77
C TYR A 218 -8.47 -11.54 -8.81
N ILE A 219 -7.66 -10.49 -8.81
CA ILE A 219 -6.48 -10.36 -9.65
C ILE A 219 -5.33 -9.87 -8.76
N ARG A 220 -4.17 -10.51 -8.87
CA ARG A 220 -2.94 -10.11 -8.20
C ARG A 220 -1.84 -9.94 -9.24
N ILE A 221 -1.13 -8.81 -9.18
CA ILE A 221 0.08 -8.55 -9.95
C ILE A 221 1.20 -9.41 -9.36
N PRO A 222 2.10 -10.01 -10.16
CA PRO A 222 3.24 -10.77 -9.64
C PRO A 222 4.02 -10.02 -8.56
N GLY A 223 4.41 -10.74 -7.50
CA GLY A 223 5.28 -10.23 -6.44
C GLY A 223 6.75 -10.28 -6.82
N PHE A 224 7.59 -9.64 -6.00
CA PHE A 224 9.04 -9.75 -6.09
C PHE A 224 9.61 -10.88 -5.26
N GLU A 225 8.87 -11.35 -4.25
CA GLU A 225 9.27 -12.40 -3.33
C GLU A 225 8.05 -13.18 -2.82
N ASP A 226 8.31 -14.40 -2.34
CA ASP A 226 7.33 -15.20 -1.61
C ASP A 226 7.40 -14.90 -0.11
N ILE A 227 6.37 -15.31 0.64
CA ILE A 227 6.35 -15.13 2.10
C ILE A 227 7.32 -16.13 2.73
N GLU A 228 8.26 -15.63 3.51
CA GLU A 228 9.18 -16.48 4.26
C GLU A 228 8.68 -16.80 5.67
N ARG A 229 9.18 -17.91 6.22
CA ARG A 229 8.86 -18.30 7.59
C ARG A 229 9.33 -17.23 8.56
N ASN A 230 8.51 -16.98 9.56
CA ASN A 230 8.68 -15.99 10.61
C ASN A 230 8.66 -14.54 10.12
N GLU A 231 8.26 -14.25 8.89
CA GLU A 231 8.00 -12.89 8.47
C GLU A 231 6.71 -12.35 9.09
N ILE A 232 6.72 -11.05 9.39
CA ILE A 232 5.50 -10.34 9.76
C ILE A 232 4.76 -9.98 8.47
N VAL A 233 3.47 -10.31 8.40
CA VAL A 233 2.64 -10.15 7.21
C VAL A 233 1.34 -9.44 7.59
N VAL A 234 0.90 -8.54 6.72
CA VAL A 234 -0.45 -7.94 6.81
C VAL A 234 -1.38 -8.67 5.86
N PHE A 235 -2.54 -9.06 6.36
CA PHE A 235 -3.54 -9.82 5.63
C PHE A 235 -4.95 -9.47 6.12
N ASN A 236 -5.96 -9.82 5.34
CA ASN A 236 -7.34 -9.70 5.75
C ASN A 236 -7.77 -10.92 6.56
N GLN A 237 -8.44 -10.75 7.71
CA GLN A 237 -8.89 -11.85 8.58
C GLN A 237 -9.86 -12.78 7.81
N PRO A 238 -9.49 -14.06 7.57
CA PRO A 238 -10.28 -14.94 6.72
C PRO A 238 -11.69 -15.24 7.23
N ALA A 239 -11.86 -15.29 8.56
CA ALA A 239 -13.12 -15.56 9.24
C ALA A 239 -13.89 -14.32 9.70
N ASP A 240 -13.61 -13.14 9.15
CA ASP A 240 -14.37 -11.93 9.46
C ASP A 240 -15.83 -12.04 8.97
N THR A 241 -16.70 -12.41 9.90
CA THR A 241 -18.17 -12.43 9.79
C THR A 241 -18.82 -11.49 10.80
N LEU A 242 -18.04 -10.61 11.44
CA LEU A 242 -18.52 -9.75 12.50
C LEU A 242 -18.83 -8.35 11.94
N LEU A 243 -19.82 -7.69 12.54
CA LEU A 243 -20.06 -6.26 12.27
C LEU A 243 -18.83 -5.45 12.71
N ASP A 244 -18.39 -5.72 13.93
CA ASP A 244 -17.20 -5.18 14.58
C ASP A 244 -16.37 -6.36 15.10
N MET A 245 -15.06 -6.36 14.85
CA MET A 245 -14.16 -7.41 15.32
C MET A 245 -14.13 -7.52 16.87
N ASN A 246 -14.53 -6.47 17.58
CA ASN A 246 -14.62 -6.46 19.05
C ASN A 246 -16.01 -6.83 19.58
N ASP A 247 -17.02 -6.93 18.71
CA ASP A 247 -18.36 -7.39 19.04
C ASP A 247 -18.55 -8.82 18.54
N PHE A 248 -18.30 -9.78 19.43
CA PHE A 248 -18.42 -11.21 19.16
C PHE A 248 -19.85 -11.76 19.30
N HIS A 249 -20.83 -10.90 19.62
CA HIS A 249 -22.25 -11.27 19.71
C HIS A 249 -23.11 -10.42 18.77
N PRO A 250 -22.80 -10.35 17.47
CA PRO A 250 -23.62 -9.61 16.54
C PRO A 250 -25.00 -10.29 16.43
N ASP A 251 -26.02 -9.49 16.16
CA ASP A 251 -27.40 -9.95 15.89
C ASP A 251 -27.46 -10.94 14.70
N ARG A 252 -26.50 -10.85 13.77
CA ARG A 252 -26.32 -11.80 12.66
C ARG A 252 -24.88 -11.79 12.11
N ASN A 253 -24.58 -12.71 11.20
CA ASN A 253 -23.30 -12.73 10.47
C ASN A 253 -23.25 -11.64 9.38
N TYR A 254 -22.14 -10.91 9.32
CA TYR A 254 -21.85 -9.84 8.35
C TYR A 254 -20.72 -10.26 7.41
N TYR A 255 -21.08 -10.83 6.27
CA TYR A 255 -20.11 -11.21 5.25
C TYR A 255 -19.52 -9.98 4.56
N LYS A 256 -18.20 -9.99 4.36
CA LYS A 256 -17.46 -8.90 3.72
C LYS A 256 -16.65 -9.39 2.52
N PRO A 257 -16.50 -8.58 1.46
CA PRO A 257 -15.50 -8.78 0.41
C PRO A 257 -14.10 -8.96 0.99
N ILE A 258 -13.25 -9.76 0.33
CA ILE A 258 -11.87 -10.03 0.81
C ILE A 258 -11.11 -8.71 1.05
N ASP A 259 -11.27 -7.73 0.18
CA ASP A 259 -10.58 -6.44 0.27
C ASP A 259 -11.18 -5.47 1.29
N LYS A 260 -12.31 -5.84 1.92
CA LYS A 260 -13.04 -5.07 2.93
C LYS A 260 -13.06 -5.72 4.31
N LYS A 261 -12.67 -6.99 4.41
CA LYS A 261 -12.40 -7.67 5.68
C LYS A 261 -11.36 -6.92 6.52
N THR A 262 -11.40 -7.12 7.82
CA THR A 262 -10.51 -6.49 8.80
C THR A 262 -9.05 -6.83 8.50
N ASN A 263 -8.18 -5.82 8.53
CA ASN A 263 -6.74 -6.02 8.32
C ASN A 263 -6.08 -6.41 9.65
N LEU A 264 -5.33 -7.51 9.63
CA LEU A 264 -4.54 -7.98 10.74
C LEU A 264 -3.07 -8.05 10.36
N VAL A 265 -2.21 -8.02 11.36
CA VAL A 265 -0.77 -8.19 11.24
C VAL A 265 -0.32 -9.26 12.21
N LYS A 266 0.33 -10.31 11.70
CA LYS A 266 0.80 -11.46 12.47
C LYS A 266 2.11 -11.98 11.88
N ARG A 267 2.75 -12.90 12.59
CA ARG A 267 3.92 -13.63 12.10
C ARG A 267 3.49 -14.90 11.36
N CYS A 268 4.02 -15.10 10.16
CA CYS A 268 3.82 -16.31 9.38
C CYS A 268 4.69 -17.44 9.95
N VAL A 269 4.16 -18.27 10.84
CA VAL A 269 4.95 -19.35 11.47
C VAL A 269 4.95 -20.64 10.66
N GLY A 270 3.90 -20.85 9.84
CA GLY A 270 3.73 -22.02 9.00
C GLY A 270 3.49 -21.64 7.54
N LEU A 271 4.23 -22.30 6.65
CA LEU A 271 4.23 -22.12 5.20
C LEU A 271 3.45 -23.25 4.49
N PRO A 272 3.09 -23.07 3.22
CA PRO A 272 2.44 -24.10 2.42
C PRO A 272 3.24 -25.39 2.39
N GLY A 273 2.62 -26.50 2.78
CA GLY A 273 3.22 -27.85 2.78
C GLY A 273 3.86 -28.26 4.10
N ASP A 274 3.89 -27.38 5.10
CA ASP A 274 4.38 -27.74 6.43
C ASP A 274 3.38 -28.58 7.22
N SER A 275 3.90 -29.40 8.14
CA SER A 275 3.16 -29.92 9.28
C SER A 275 3.46 -29.05 10.51
N LEU A 276 2.43 -28.40 11.05
CA LEU A 276 2.53 -27.52 12.22
C LEU A 276 1.99 -28.21 13.48
N GLU A 277 2.70 -28.06 14.59
CA GLU A 277 2.27 -28.50 15.92
C GLU A 277 2.62 -27.42 16.95
N VAL A 278 1.85 -27.31 18.03
CA VAL A 278 2.18 -26.49 19.20
C VAL A 278 2.34 -27.42 20.39
N ARG A 279 3.47 -27.29 21.10
CA ARG A 279 3.79 -28.07 22.31
C ARG A 279 4.16 -27.12 23.44
N GLY A 280 3.35 -27.07 24.50
CA GLY A 280 3.54 -26.15 25.63
C GLY A 280 3.66 -24.69 25.19
N GLY A 281 2.84 -24.30 24.20
CA GLY A 281 2.82 -22.94 23.66
C GLY A 281 3.89 -22.63 22.60
N TYR A 282 4.85 -23.52 22.34
CA TYR A 282 5.90 -23.34 21.31
C TYR A 282 5.53 -24.03 20.00
N VAL A 283 5.81 -23.37 18.86
CA VAL A 283 5.52 -23.91 17.53
C VAL A 283 6.64 -24.85 17.10
N TYR A 284 6.25 -25.99 16.53
CA TYR A 284 7.10 -26.96 15.86
C TYR A 284 6.63 -27.10 14.41
N ILE A 285 7.58 -27.08 13.49
CA ILE A 285 7.34 -27.25 12.06
C ILE A 285 8.09 -28.50 11.61
N ASN A 286 7.38 -29.44 10.99
CA ASN A 286 7.94 -30.71 10.52
C ASN A 286 8.73 -31.42 11.63
N GLY A 287 8.19 -31.39 12.85
CA GLY A 287 8.79 -31.98 14.07
C GLY A 287 9.91 -31.16 14.72
N LYS A 288 10.40 -30.08 14.12
CA LYS A 288 11.48 -29.23 14.65
C LYS A 288 10.94 -27.97 15.30
N LYS A 289 11.47 -27.58 16.45
CA LYS A 289 11.06 -26.34 17.14
C LYS A 289 11.35 -25.14 16.23
N ASN A 290 10.37 -24.25 16.06
CA ASN A 290 10.52 -23.06 15.23
C ASN A 290 11.51 -22.07 15.85
N GLU A 291 12.51 -21.66 15.08
CA GLU A 291 13.52 -20.68 15.47
C GLU A 291 13.08 -19.28 15.04
N LEU A 292 12.88 -18.40 16.01
CA LEU A 292 12.42 -17.05 15.77
C LEU A 292 13.59 -16.07 15.57
N PRO A 293 13.42 -15.00 14.77
CA PRO A 293 14.45 -13.97 14.63
C PRO A 293 14.68 -13.25 15.96
N ASP A 294 15.87 -12.71 16.19
CA ASP A 294 16.28 -12.09 17.47
C ASP A 294 15.31 -10.99 17.97
N ARG A 295 14.68 -10.27 17.04
CA ARG A 295 13.68 -9.21 17.32
C ARG A 295 12.35 -9.74 17.84
N ALA A 296 12.03 -11.02 17.61
CA ALA A 296 10.81 -11.64 18.06
C ALA A 296 10.97 -12.14 19.50
N LYS A 297 10.21 -11.57 20.42
CA LYS A 297 10.15 -12.02 21.80
C LYS A 297 8.77 -12.58 22.07
N LEU A 298 8.67 -13.90 22.23
CA LEU A 298 7.42 -14.53 22.60
C LEU A 298 6.99 -14.08 23.99
N GLN A 299 5.67 -14.00 24.18
CA GLN A 299 5.07 -13.68 25.47
C GLN A 299 4.01 -14.72 25.79
N PHE A 300 3.98 -15.12 27.06
CA PHE A 300 3.00 -16.06 27.61
C PHE A 300 2.35 -15.45 28.84
N SER A 301 1.23 -16.03 29.26
CA SER A 301 0.52 -15.59 30.45
C SER A 301 0.96 -16.34 31.71
N TYR A 302 0.89 -15.64 32.84
CA TYR A 302 1.32 -16.14 34.14
C TYR A 302 0.34 -15.74 35.23
N TYR A 303 0.20 -16.59 36.24
CA TYR A 303 -0.39 -16.26 37.53
C TYR A 303 0.71 -15.84 38.51
N VAL A 304 0.44 -14.78 39.27
CA VAL A 304 1.41 -14.19 40.18
C VAL A 304 0.77 -14.05 41.56
N LYS A 305 1.38 -14.71 42.55
CA LYS A 305 0.99 -14.53 43.94
C LYS A 305 1.70 -13.30 44.50
N PRO A 306 0.98 -12.25 44.92
CA PRO A 306 1.59 -11.07 45.48
C PRO A 306 1.90 -11.26 46.97
N LYS A 307 2.76 -10.40 47.54
CA LYS A 307 2.97 -10.32 49.01
C LYS A 307 2.03 -9.30 49.68
N THR A 308 1.54 -8.32 48.92
CA THR A 308 0.68 -7.20 49.30
C THR A 308 -0.33 -6.92 48.18
N HIS A 309 -1.32 -6.07 48.44
CA HIS A 309 -2.57 -6.08 47.68
C HIS A 309 -2.56 -5.49 46.26
N GLN A 310 -1.47 -4.89 45.73
CA GLN A 310 -1.52 -4.20 44.42
C GLN A 310 -0.22 -4.21 43.60
N PHE A 311 -0.36 -4.26 42.27
CA PHE A 311 0.67 -3.89 41.29
C PHE A 311 0.30 -2.57 40.62
N ASN A 312 1.29 -1.69 40.43
CA ASN A 312 1.10 -0.45 39.68
C ASN A 312 1.37 -0.69 38.17
N PRO A 313 0.39 -0.53 37.26
CA PRO A 313 0.57 -0.83 35.84
C PRO A 313 1.69 -0.01 35.17
N ASN A 314 1.85 1.27 35.52
CA ASN A 314 2.93 2.10 34.97
C ASN A 314 4.31 1.58 35.41
N PHE A 315 4.42 1.09 36.65
CA PHE A 315 5.66 0.51 37.15
C PHE A 315 5.98 -0.84 36.49
N LEU A 316 4.95 -1.66 36.24
CA LEU A 316 5.09 -2.91 35.48
C LEU A 316 5.65 -2.64 34.08
N ALA A 317 5.07 -1.69 33.35
CA ALA A 317 5.49 -1.34 32.00
C ALA A 317 6.91 -0.73 31.99
N THR A 318 7.18 0.26 32.82
CA THR A 318 8.43 1.03 32.76
C THR A 318 9.65 0.31 33.35
N ARG A 319 9.48 -0.56 34.35
CA ARG A 319 10.60 -1.24 35.02
C ARG A 319 10.80 -2.68 34.56
N TYR A 320 9.73 -3.38 34.24
CA TYR A 320 9.77 -4.81 33.91
C TYR A 320 9.38 -5.13 32.48
N ASP A 321 8.98 -4.12 31.69
CA ASP A 321 8.54 -4.30 30.31
C ASP A 321 7.26 -5.16 30.21
N ILE A 322 6.38 -5.10 31.22
CA ILE A 322 5.07 -5.76 31.23
C ILE A 322 3.99 -4.72 30.91
N THR A 323 3.59 -4.66 29.64
CA THR A 323 2.76 -3.60 29.06
C THR A 323 1.27 -3.86 29.15
N ASP A 324 0.87 -5.12 29.22
CA ASP A 324 -0.53 -5.56 29.21
C ASP A 324 -1.13 -5.64 30.62
N GLY A 325 -0.40 -5.14 31.63
CA GLY A 325 -0.89 -5.02 33.01
C GLY A 325 -0.96 -6.33 33.80
N ALA A 326 -1.58 -6.23 34.97
CA ALA A 326 -1.84 -7.35 35.89
C ALA A 326 -3.25 -7.21 36.45
N TYR A 327 -4.05 -8.27 36.34
CA TYR A 327 -5.47 -8.26 36.68
C TYR A 327 -5.72 -9.20 37.86
N PRO A 328 -6.32 -8.73 38.97
CA PRO A 328 -6.65 -9.61 40.09
C PRO A 328 -7.70 -10.65 39.64
N ILE A 329 -7.48 -11.92 39.99
CA ILE A 329 -8.42 -13.01 39.62
C ILE A 329 -9.56 -13.17 40.64
N ASP A 330 -9.41 -12.57 41.81
CA ASP A 330 -10.36 -12.63 42.92
C ASP A 330 -10.40 -11.29 43.68
N ARG A 331 -11.43 -11.10 44.51
CA ARG A 331 -11.64 -9.86 45.27
C ARG A 331 -10.67 -9.72 46.46
N GLN A 332 -10.04 -10.82 46.88
CA GLN A 332 -9.07 -10.88 47.97
C GLN A 332 -7.65 -10.57 47.49
N PHE A 333 -7.45 -10.34 46.18
CA PHE A 333 -6.15 -10.11 45.55
C PHE A 333 -5.15 -11.24 45.84
N SER A 334 -5.64 -12.48 45.91
CA SER A 334 -4.80 -13.65 46.25
C SER A 334 -3.83 -14.01 45.12
N SER A 335 -4.21 -13.70 43.87
CA SER A 335 -3.39 -13.90 42.68
C SER A 335 -3.75 -12.89 41.58
N TYR A 336 -2.78 -12.63 40.72
CA TYR A 336 -2.90 -11.75 39.55
C TYR A 336 -2.65 -12.54 38.27
N TYR A 337 -3.50 -12.34 37.28
CA TYR A 337 -3.31 -12.77 35.90
C TYR A 337 -2.54 -11.71 35.12
N LEU A 338 -1.38 -12.10 34.60
CA LEU A 338 -0.63 -11.31 33.64
C LEU A 338 -0.81 -11.95 32.26
N PRO A 339 -1.45 -11.27 31.30
CA PRO A 339 -1.82 -11.88 30.02
C PRO A 339 -0.62 -12.09 29.08
N ALA A 340 0.45 -11.32 29.26
CA ALA A 340 1.60 -11.31 28.35
C ALA A 340 2.88 -10.91 29.08
N VAL A 341 3.83 -11.84 29.16
CA VAL A 341 5.15 -11.62 29.76
C VAL A 341 6.19 -12.37 28.93
N SER A 342 7.27 -11.68 28.52
CA SER A 342 8.43 -12.30 27.87
C SER A 342 9.34 -12.97 28.89
N ASP A 343 10.19 -13.90 28.46
CA ASP A 343 11.15 -14.58 29.35
C ASP A 343 12.05 -13.59 30.11
N GLU A 344 12.53 -12.54 29.41
CA GLU A 344 13.36 -11.49 30.01
C GLU A 344 12.58 -10.65 31.03
N ALA A 345 11.35 -10.26 30.69
CA ALA A 345 10.48 -9.50 31.59
C ALA A 345 10.17 -10.32 32.85
N LEU A 346 9.86 -11.62 32.70
CA LEU A 346 9.59 -12.53 33.79
C LEU A 346 10.80 -12.68 34.71
N ALA A 347 12.01 -12.84 34.16
CA ALA A 347 13.23 -12.96 34.94
C ALA A 347 13.47 -11.74 35.83
N LYS A 348 13.21 -10.52 35.31
CA LYS A 348 13.27 -9.28 36.10
C LYS A 348 12.14 -9.21 37.11
N PHE A 349 10.93 -9.56 36.71
CA PHE A 349 9.72 -9.41 37.51
C PHE A 349 9.66 -10.36 38.71
N LYS A 350 10.25 -11.55 38.61
CA LYS A 350 10.41 -12.49 39.75
C LYS A 350 11.11 -11.86 40.96
N ASN A 351 11.97 -10.86 40.73
CA ASN A 351 12.70 -10.15 41.79
C ASN A 351 11.93 -8.92 42.33
N HIS A 352 10.70 -8.66 41.86
CA HIS A 352 9.89 -7.56 42.35
C HIS A 352 9.58 -7.76 43.85
N PRO A 353 9.69 -6.73 44.72
CA PRO A 353 9.48 -6.87 46.16
C PRO A 353 8.13 -7.49 46.53
N ASN A 354 7.08 -7.10 45.82
CA ASN A 354 5.72 -7.62 45.95
C ASN A 354 5.45 -9.01 45.29
N VAL A 355 6.43 -9.69 44.71
CA VAL A 355 6.20 -11.03 44.10
C VAL A 355 6.59 -12.12 45.09
N ALA A 356 5.63 -12.97 45.47
CA ALA A 356 5.86 -14.16 46.30
C ALA A 356 6.14 -15.41 45.45
N GLY A 357 5.53 -15.50 44.26
CA GLY A 357 5.75 -16.60 43.32
C GLY A 357 5.04 -16.36 41.99
N THR A 358 5.50 -17.04 40.95
CA THR A 358 4.95 -16.98 39.59
C THR A 358 4.70 -18.39 39.06
N VAL A 359 3.53 -18.63 38.48
CA VAL A 359 3.14 -19.91 37.88
C VAL A 359 2.76 -19.66 36.42
N PRO A 360 3.31 -20.41 35.45
CA PRO A 360 2.89 -20.29 34.05
C PRO A 360 1.43 -20.72 33.88
N ASN A 361 0.66 -19.99 33.09
CA ASN A 361 -0.72 -20.35 32.74
C ASN A 361 -0.73 -21.21 31.46
N ILE A 362 -0.33 -22.47 31.60
CA ILE A 362 -0.27 -23.47 30.51
C ILE A 362 -1.38 -24.49 30.75
N MET A 363 -2.16 -24.78 29.71
CA MET A 363 -3.23 -25.80 29.74
C MET A 363 -2.66 -27.23 29.69
N GLU A 364 -3.43 -28.23 30.10
CA GLU A 364 -2.98 -29.62 30.00
C GLU A 364 -3.11 -30.18 28.57
N LYS A 365 -2.23 -31.10 28.18
CA LYS A 365 -2.33 -31.74 26.87
C LYS A 365 -3.59 -32.62 26.82
N GLY A 366 -4.48 -32.36 25.88
CA GLY A 366 -5.75 -33.08 25.72
C GLY A 366 -6.95 -32.40 26.41
N GLU A 367 -6.73 -31.31 27.14
CA GLU A 367 -7.81 -30.44 27.63
C GLU A 367 -8.35 -29.61 26.46
N ARG A 368 -9.56 -29.91 25.96
CA ARG A 368 -10.16 -29.21 24.81
C ARG A 368 -10.51 -27.77 25.13
N THR A 369 -10.24 -26.85 24.21
CA THR A 369 -10.81 -25.49 24.22
C THR A 369 -11.71 -25.29 23.00
N GLU A 370 -12.97 -24.88 23.20
CA GLU A 370 -13.98 -24.87 22.12
C GLU A 370 -13.73 -23.78 21.07
N ASP A 371 -13.07 -22.69 21.46
CA ASP A 371 -12.71 -21.56 20.60
C ASP A 371 -11.39 -21.77 19.83
N ILE A 372 -10.80 -22.97 19.91
CA ILE A 372 -9.64 -23.37 19.13
C ILE A 372 -10.09 -24.13 17.89
N PHE A 373 -9.57 -23.71 16.74
CA PHE A 373 -9.75 -24.38 15.45
C PHE A 373 -9.43 -25.89 15.58
N PRO A 374 -10.22 -26.79 14.97
CA PRO A 374 -11.31 -26.54 14.03
C PRO A 374 -12.69 -26.29 14.65
N HIS A 375 -12.79 -26.11 15.97
CA HIS A 375 -14.06 -26.03 16.73
C HIS A 375 -14.90 -27.30 16.65
N ASP A 376 -14.25 -28.44 16.46
CA ASP A 376 -14.90 -29.75 16.36
C ASP A 376 -14.56 -30.60 17.61
N PRO A 377 -15.55 -31.25 18.25
CA PRO A 377 -15.32 -32.06 19.44
C PRO A 377 -14.42 -33.27 19.23
N ALA A 378 -14.17 -33.70 17.98
CA ALA A 378 -13.19 -34.76 17.70
C ALA A 378 -11.75 -34.33 17.97
N TYR A 379 -11.48 -33.03 18.09
CA TYR A 379 -10.14 -32.48 18.28
C TYR A 379 -9.99 -31.89 19.69
N ASN A 380 -9.28 -32.62 20.55
CA ASN A 380 -8.95 -32.19 21.92
C ASN A 380 -7.73 -31.26 21.95
N TRP A 381 -7.75 -30.22 21.12
CA TRP A 381 -6.71 -29.21 21.04
C TRP A 381 -7.02 -28.01 21.95
N ASN A 382 -5.96 -27.33 22.36
CA ASN A 382 -6.01 -26.05 23.05
C ASN A 382 -4.91 -25.11 22.57
N ARG A 383 -4.85 -23.92 23.16
CA ARG A 383 -3.90 -22.87 22.77
C ARG A 383 -2.43 -23.24 22.96
N ASP A 384 -2.14 -24.18 23.86
CA ASP A 384 -0.80 -24.62 24.28
C ASP A 384 -0.39 -25.95 23.63
N PHE A 385 -1.36 -26.78 23.25
CA PHE A 385 -1.21 -28.09 22.66
C PHE A 385 -2.15 -28.23 21.46
N PHE A 386 -1.59 -28.14 20.25
CA PHE A 386 -2.35 -28.08 19.00
C PHE A 386 -1.65 -28.89 17.91
N GLY A 387 -2.41 -29.52 17.03
CA GLY A 387 -1.87 -30.29 15.91
C GLY A 387 -1.45 -31.73 16.28
N PRO A 388 -0.70 -32.41 15.40
CA PRO A 388 -0.15 -31.89 14.13
C PRO A 388 -1.23 -31.52 13.11
N LEU A 389 -0.94 -30.51 12.28
CA LEU A 389 -1.82 -30.01 11.23
C LEU A 389 -1.03 -29.74 9.94
N TYR A 390 -1.44 -30.36 8.83
CA TYR A 390 -0.87 -30.06 7.52
C TYR A 390 -1.42 -28.74 6.96
N ILE A 391 -0.52 -27.84 6.56
CA ILE A 391 -0.83 -26.55 5.96
C ILE A 391 -0.98 -26.73 4.45
N PRO A 392 -2.15 -26.44 3.86
CA PRO A 392 -2.38 -26.65 2.44
C PRO A 392 -1.39 -25.93 1.52
N LYS A 393 -0.91 -26.66 0.51
CA LYS A 393 -0.07 -26.16 -0.57
C LYS A 393 -0.79 -26.31 -1.89
N LYS A 394 -0.69 -25.30 -2.76
CA LYS A 394 -1.28 -25.34 -4.09
C LYS A 394 -0.83 -26.59 -4.85
N GLY A 395 -1.79 -27.32 -5.40
CA GLY A 395 -1.58 -28.55 -6.16
C GLY A 395 -1.30 -29.79 -5.32
N ALA A 396 -1.19 -29.68 -3.98
CA ALA A 396 -1.11 -30.86 -3.12
C ALA A 396 -2.51 -31.46 -2.91
N THR A 397 -2.54 -32.79 -2.76
CA THR A 397 -3.76 -33.56 -2.55
C THR A 397 -3.75 -34.16 -1.14
N ILE A 398 -4.90 -34.16 -0.47
CA ILE A 398 -5.14 -34.87 0.79
C ILE A 398 -6.26 -35.89 0.63
N ASP A 399 -6.21 -36.94 1.43
CA ASP A 399 -7.38 -37.80 1.65
C ASP A 399 -8.40 -37.06 2.51
N ILE A 400 -9.68 -37.19 2.16
CA ILE A 400 -10.80 -36.59 2.89
C ILE A 400 -11.73 -37.69 3.39
N ASN A 401 -12.02 -37.62 4.68
CA ASN A 401 -13.01 -38.44 5.38
C ASN A 401 -13.68 -37.60 6.47
N LEU A 402 -14.64 -38.17 7.21
CA LEU A 402 -15.40 -37.43 8.23
C LEU A 402 -14.53 -36.90 9.39
N GLU A 403 -13.40 -37.54 9.68
CA GLU A 403 -12.48 -37.12 10.74
C GLU A 403 -11.63 -35.92 10.28
N VAL A 404 -11.16 -35.93 9.04
CA VAL A 404 -10.28 -34.90 8.45
C VAL A 404 -11.08 -33.69 7.95
N LEU A 405 -12.32 -33.89 7.51
CA LEU A 405 -13.15 -32.85 6.91
C LEU A 405 -13.28 -31.57 7.76
N PRO A 406 -13.46 -31.62 9.10
CA PRO A 406 -13.54 -30.41 9.92
C PRO A 406 -12.33 -29.47 9.76
N LEU A 407 -11.12 -30.00 9.54
CA LEU A 407 -9.91 -29.20 9.35
C LEU A 407 -9.93 -28.44 8.01
N TYR A 408 -10.48 -29.02 6.94
CA TYR A 408 -10.38 -28.47 5.59
C TYR A 408 -11.71 -28.00 5.00
N LYS A 409 -12.83 -28.19 5.70
CA LYS A 409 -14.17 -27.77 5.28
C LYS A 409 -14.21 -26.32 4.81
N ARG A 410 -13.64 -25.40 5.60
CA ARG A 410 -13.61 -23.97 5.27
C ARG A 410 -12.71 -23.65 4.08
N VAL A 411 -11.61 -24.41 3.91
CA VAL A 411 -10.75 -24.32 2.73
C VAL A 411 -11.54 -24.66 1.48
N ILE A 412 -12.19 -25.81 1.47
CA ILE A 412 -12.97 -26.33 0.35
C ILE A 412 -14.12 -25.39 -0.01
N THR A 413 -14.89 -24.94 0.99
CA THR A 413 -16.12 -24.17 0.75
C THR A 413 -15.88 -22.67 0.64
N GLU A 414 -15.39 -22.03 1.70
CA GLU A 414 -15.36 -20.56 1.80
C GLU A 414 -14.17 -19.95 1.06
N TYR A 415 -13.04 -20.65 0.98
CA TYR A 415 -11.81 -20.11 0.38
C TYR A 415 -11.62 -20.51 -1.09
N GLU A 416 -12.02 -21.73 -1.46
CA GLU A 416 -11.91 -22.26 -2.82
C GLU A 416 -13.25 -22.32 -3.58
N GLY A 417 -14.37 -22.05 -2.89
CA GLY A 417 -15.67 -21.79 -3.53
C GLY A 417 -16.45 -23.03 -3.93
N ASN A 418 -16.08 -24.22 -3.43
CA ASN A 418 -16.78 -25.47 -3.75
C ASN A 418 -18.02 -25.65 -2.89
N THR A 419 -19.01 -26.37 -3.42
CA THR A 419 -20.13 -26.86 -2.61
C THR A 419 -19.72 -28.16 -1.91
N LEU A 420 -20.21 -28.35 -0.69
CA LEU A 420 -19.88 -29.51 0.14
C LEU A 420 -21.16 -30.03 0.80
N LYS A 421 -21.43 -31.33 0.64
CA LYS A 421 -22.53 -32.03 1.30
C LYS A 421 -22.01 -33.33 1.91
N VAL A 422 -22.51 -33.67 3.09
CA VAL A 422 -22.22 -34.94 3.76
C VAL A 422 -23.51 -35.75 3.83
N GLU A 423 -23.51 -36.95 3.26
CA GLU A 423 -24.66 -37.86 3.23
C GLU A 423 -24.24 -39.21 3.83
N GLY A 424 -24.57 -39.44 5.11
CA GLY A 424 -24.05 -40.59 5.86
C GLY A 424 -22.52 -40.54 5.93
N ASN A 425 -21.87 -41.54 5.32
CA ASN A 425 -20.40 -41.63 5.25
C ASN A 425 -19.80 -41.07 3.95
N GLN A 426 -20.64 -40.58 3.02
CA GLN A 426 -20.18 -40.03 1.75
C GLN A 426 -20.01 -38.52 1.84
N ILE A 427 -18.89 -38.03 1.31
CA ILE A 427 -18.60 -36.60 1.17
C ILE A 427 -18.73 -36.26 -0.30
N LEU A 428 -19.61 -35.31 -0.62
CA LEU A 428 -19.83 -34.84 -1.97
C LEU A 428 -19.27 -33.43 -2.10
N ILE A 429 -18.35 -33.22 -3.05
CA ILE A 429 -17.80 -31.92 -3.40
C ILE A 429 -18.29 -31.60 -4.82
N ASN A 430 -18.99 -30.47 -4.98
CA ASN A 430 -19.62 -30.11 -6.26
C ASN A 430 -20.59 -31.16 -6.83
N GLY A 431 -21.22 -31.94 -5.94
CA GLY A 431 -22.17 -33.00 -6.30
C GLY A 431 -21.52 -34.34 -6.63
N GLU A 432 -20.20 -34.44 -6.63
CA GLU A 432 -19.47 -35.68 -6.91
C GLU A 432 -18.91 -36.26 -5.61
N VAL A 433 -18.99 -37.59 -5.46
CA VAL A 433 -18.40 -38.30 -4.32
C VAL A 433 -16.88 -38.14 -4.35
N ALA A 434 -16.31 -37.59 -3.29
CA ALA A 434 -14.90 -37.28 -3.18
C ALA A 434 -14.29 -37.99 -1.96
N SER A 435 -13.22 -38.75 -2.20
CA SER A 435 -12.35 -39.31 -1.16
C SER A 435 -11.04 -38.53 -1.02
N THR A 436 -10.78 -37.59 -1.93
CA THR A 436 -9.58 -36.76 -1.95
C THR A 436 -9.92 -35.32 -2.32
N TYR A 437 -9.02 -34.40 -2.03
CA TYR A 437 -9.14 -33.01 -2.42
C TYR A 437 -7.80 -32.39 -2.77
N THR A 438 -7.75 -31.63 -3.87
CA THR A 438 -6.54 -30.94 -4.34
C THR A 438 -6.71 -29.44 -4.18
N PHE A 439 -5.79 -28.81 -3.45
CA PHE A 439 -5.87 -27.37 -3.15
C PHE A 439 -5.51 -26.50 -4.36
N ILE A 440 -6.25 -25.42 -4.57
CA ILE A 440 -6.05 -24.52 -5.73
C ILE A 440 -5.13 -23.34 -5.43
N GLN A 441 -4.82 -23.09 -4.15
CA GLN A 441 -3.94 -22.00 -3.72
C GLN A 441 -3.11 -22.36 -2.48
N ASP A 442 -2.15 -21.50 -2.18
CA ASP A 442 -1.29 -21.62 -1.01
C ASP A 442 -1.94 -21.03 0.25
N TYR A 443 -1.67 -21.66 1.39
CA TYR A 443 -2.20 -21.28 2.69
C TYR A 443 -1.08 -21.12 3.72
N TYR A 444 -1.33 -20.26 4.71
CA TYR A 444 -0.35 -19.88 5.71
C TYR A 444 -0.95 -19.96 7.11
N TRP A 445 -0.09 -20.23 8.09
CA TRP A 445 -0.46 -20.17 9.50
C TRP A 445 0.14 -18.93 10.16
N MET A 446 -0.75 -18.03 10.57
CA MET A 446 -0.41 -16.69 11.05
C MET A 446 -0.65 -16.61 12.56
N MET A 447 0.39 -16.38 13.36
CA MET A 447 0.31 -16.33 14.84
C MET A 447 0.86 -15.03 15.41
N GLY A 448 0.30 -14.60 16.55
CA GLY A 448 0.88 -13.51 17.34
C GLY A 448 2.13 -13.96 18.09
N ASP A 449 3.00 -13.00 18.40
CA ASP A 449 4.14 -13.24 19.29
C ASP A 449 3.68 -13.28 20.74
N ASN A 450 2.58 -12.59 21.04
CA ASN A 450 1.87 -12.67 22.30
C ASN A 450 0.94 -13.89 22.31
N ARG A 451 1.47 -15.06 22.69
CA ARG A 451 0.82 -16.36 22.48
C ARG A 451 -0.48 -16.54 23.25
N HIS A 452 -0.63 -15.91 24.41
CA HIS A 452 -1.85 -16.00 25.24
C HIS A 452 -2.75 -14.75 25.14
N ASN A 453 -2.32 -13.71 24.42
CA ASN A 453 -3.11 -12.49 24.20
C ASN A 453 -3.13 -12.11 22.70
N SER A 454 -3.43 -13.10 21.85
CA SER A 454 -3.55 -12.93 20.41
C SER A 454 -4.66 -13.81 19.87
N ILE A 455 -5.70 -13.19 19.32
CA ILE A 455 -6.62 -13.86 18.40
C ILE A 455 -5.86 -14.01 17.07
N ASP A 456 -5.57 -15.25 16.69
CA ASP A 456 -4.77 -15.61 15.52
C ASP A 456 -5.26 -16.91 14.83
N ALA A 457 -4.47 -17.51 13.94
CA ALA A 457 -4.88 -18.69 13.18
C ALA A 457 -5.33 -19.88 14.06
N ARG A 458 -4.94 -19.94 15.34
CA ARG A 458 -5.48 -20.92 16.28
C ARG A 458 -6.99 -20.76 16.53
N ALA A 459 -7.55 -19.56 16.32
CA ALA A 459 -8.96 -19.28 16.50
C ALA A 459 -9.79 -19.39 15.20
N TRP A 460 -9.18 -19.26 14.02
CA TRP A 460 -9.94 -19.25 12.75
C TRP A 460 -9.39 -20.14 11.63
N GLY A 461 -8.24 -20.78 11.85
CA GLY A 461 -7.56 -21.62 10.89
C GLY A 461 -6.71 -20.86 9.87
N PHE A 462 -6.61 -21.44 8.67
CA PHE A 462 -5.68 -21.03 7.63
C PHE A 462 -5.93 -19.63 7.06
N VAL A 463 -4.85 -18.95 6.67
CA VAL A 463 -4.88 -17.72 5.89
C VAL A 463 -4.57 -18.02 4.43
N PRO A 464 -5.53 -17.88 3.50
CA PRO A 464 -5.26 -18.12 2.09
C PRO A 464 -4.41 -17.00 1.49
N PHE A 465 -3.58 -17.31 0.49
CA PHE A 465 -2.74 -16.32 -0.18
C PHE A 465 -3.54 -15.14 -0.76
N ASN A 466 -4.78 -15.38 -1.20
CA ASN A 466 -5.63 -14.30 -1.71
C ASN A 466 -6.04 -13.24 -0.66
N HIS A 467 -5.86 -13.52 0.64
CA HIS A 467 -6.10 -12.58 1.74
C HIS A 467 -4.85 -11.75 2.11
N VAL A 468 -3.66 -12.10 1.61
CA VAL A 468 -2.41 -11.37 1.91
C VAL A 468 -2.47 -9.95 1.33
N VAL A 469 -2.18 -8.93 2.13
CA VAL A 469 -2.15 -7.53 1.69
C VAL A 469 -0.73 -7.11 1.33
N GLY A 470 0.25 -7.41 2.18
CA GLY A 470 1.63 -7.00 1.94
C GLY A 470 2.57 -7.18 3.13
N LYS A 471 3.82 -6.75 2.93
CA LYS A 471 4.92 -6.81 3.89
C LYS A 471 5.08 -5.48 4.62
N PRO A 472 4.95 -5.41 5.95
CA PRO A 472 5.38 -4.25 6.72
C PRO A 472 6.89 -4.04 6.56
N VAL A 473 7.32 -2.93 6.01
CA VAL A 473 8.75 -2.70 5.74
C VAL A 473 9.38 -1.68 6.70
N PHE A 474 8.57 -0.76 7.23
CA PHE A 474 9.10 0.42 7.90
C PHE A 474 8.15 0.98 8.96
N ILE A 475 8.69 1.35 10.13
CA ILE A 475 7.99 2.08 11.18
C ILE A 475 8.32 3.57 11.00
N TRP A 476 7.37 4.37 10.52
CA TRP A 476 7.60 5.79 10.26
C TRP A 476 7.31 6.67 11.48
N MET A 477 6.45 6.20 12.38
CA MET A 477 6.11 6.87 13.63
C MET A 477 5.82 5.83 14.71
N SER A 478 6.06 6.17 15.97
CA SER A 478 5.74 5.32 17.11
C SER A 478 5.41 6.15 18.35
N TRP A 479 4.30 5.81 18.99
CA TRP A 479 3.76 6.53 20.15
C TRP A 479 3.55 5.62 21.35
N ASP A 480 3.93 6.10 22.52
CA ASP A 480 3.77 5.45 23.81
C ASP A 480 2.62 6.06 24.59
N SER A 481 1.61 5.24 24.86
CA SER A 481 0.44 5.62 25.67
C SER A 481 0.81 5.94 27.12
N PHE A 482 1.89 5.37 27.65
CA PHE A 482 2.36 5.62 29.03
C PHE A 482 3.27 6.84 29.15
N GLY A 483 3.75 7.40 28.03
CA GLY A 483 4.62 8.57 28.01
C GLY A 483 3.91 9.88 28.39
N LYS A 484 4.68 10.92 28.69
CA LYS A 484 4.17 12.28 28.94
C LYS A 484 4.84 13.30 28.00
N GLY A 485 4.05 14.22 27.45
CA GLY A 485 4.53 15.26 26.53
C GLY A 485 5.31 14.68 25.34
N ILE A 486 6.50 15.21 25.09
CA ILE A 486 7.37 14.75 23.99
C ILE A 486 7.92 13.33 24.19
N ASN A 487 7.96 12.84 25.43
CA ASN A 487 8.38 11.47 25.74
C ASN A 487 7.33 10.42 25.35
N LYS A 488 6.16 10.84 24.86
CA LYS A 488 5.23 9.94 24.19
C LYS A 488 5.77 9.47 22.84
N ILE A 489 6.67 10.19 22.20
CA ILE A 489 7.28 9.74 20.94
C ILE A 489 8.39 8.74 21.26
N ARG A 490 8.32 7.52 20.72
CA ARG A 490 9.38 6.51 20.90
C ARG A 490 10.52 6.76 19.91
N TRP A 491 11.33 7.78 20.14
CA TRP A 491 12.41 8.25 19.24
C TRP A 491 13.30 7.15 18.65
N LYS A 492 13.65 6.12 19.43
CA LYS A 492 14.46 4.98 18.98
C LYS A 492 13.77 4.08 17.94
N ARG A 493 12.44 4.17 17.80
CA ARG A 493 11.62 3.40 16.85
C ARG A 493 11.22 4.22 15.62
N LEU A 494 11.46 5.54 15.61
CA LEU A 494 11.19 6.33 14.42
C LEU A 494 12.15 5.89 13.32
N PHE A 495 11.59 5.64 12.14
CA PHE A 495 12.32 5.34 10.93
C PHE A 495 13.18 4.07 11.07
N THR A 496 12.57 3.01 11.61
CA THR A 496 13.21 1.69 11.73
C THR A 496 12.60 0.69 10.75
N THR A 497 13.39 -0.29 10.34
CA THR A 497 12.91 -1.46 9.59
C THR A 497 12.12 -2.39 10.49
N VAL A 498 11.10 -3.05 9.95
CA VAL A 498 10.36 -4.09 10.70
C VAL A 498 11.18 -5.38 10.77
N HIS A 499 11.66 -5.88 9.63
CA HIS A 499 12.43 -7.12 9.52
C HIS A 499 13.94 -6.90 9.69
N GLY A 500 14.68 -7.96 10.07
CA GLY A 500 16.14 -7.96 10.22
C GLY A 500 16.63 -8.78 11.42
N SER A 501 17.88 -9.24 11.36
CA SER A 501 18.49 -10.11 12.39
C SER A 501 19.09 -9.36 13.58
N LYS A 502 19.49 -8.08 13.43
CA LYS A 502 20.08 -7.29 14.51
C LYS A 502 19.08 -6.33 15.15
N GLU A 503 19.37 -5.79 16.33
CA GLU A 503 18.57 -4.70 16.91
C GLU A 503 18.34 -3.58 15.87
N SER A 504 17.09 -3.10 15.78
CA SER A 504 16.75 -2.07 14.80
C SER A 504 17.34 -0.72 15.22
N SER A 505 18.21 -0.15 14.38
CA SER A 505 18.71 1.21 14.57
C SER A 505 17.78 2.22 13.91
N SER A 506 17.41 3.28 14.65
CA SER A 506 16.64 4.40 14.10
C SER A 506 17.42 5.13 13.02
N LEU A 507 16.83 5.24 11.83
CA LEU A 507 17.35 6.09 10.75
C LEU A 507 16.91 7.55 10.89
N PHE A 508 16.19 7.91 11.96
CA PHE A 508 15.65 9.26 12.14
C PHE A 508 16.74 10.31 12.34
N MET A 509 17.72 10.05 13.22
CA MET A 509 18.85 10.98 13.41
C MET A 509 19.74 11.06 12.16
N PRO A 510 20.15 9.95 11.51
CA PRO A 510 20.80 10.01 10.20
C PRO A 510 20.00 10.81 9.17
N PHE A 511 18.68 10.63 9.12
CA PHE A 511 17.80 11.38 8.24
C PHE A 511 17.79 12.89 8.57
N LEU A 512 17.70 13.27 9.84
CA LEU A 512 17.77 14.67 10.25
C LEU A 512 19.15 15.28 10.00
N VAL A 513 20.23 14.56 10.28
CA VAL A 513 21.59 15.02 9.96
C VAL A 513 21.73 15.20 8.46
N LEU A 514 21.26 14.25 7.65
CA LEU A 514 21.25 14.41 6.20
C LEU A 514 20.42 15.63 5.79
N LEU A 515 19.23 15.81 6.35
CA LEU A 515 18.34 16.94 6.07
C LEU A 515 18.98 18.28 6.48
N PHE A 516 19.52 18.39 7.68
CA PHE A 516 20.19 19.59 8.19
C PHE A 516 21.49 19.86 7.46
N THR A 517 22.29 18.84 7.16
CA THR A 517 23.48 18.98 6.31
C THR A 517 23.08 19.49 4.93
N ILE A 518 22.00 18.96 4.33
CA ILE A 518 21.47 19.47 3.06
C ILE A 518 21.04 20.95 3.22
N ILE A 519 20.35 21.32 4.31
CA ILE A 519 19.91 22.70 4.57
C ILE A 519 21.10 23.65 4.82
N ILE A 520 22.09 23.22 5.61
CA ILE A 520 23.28 24.00 5.99
C ILE A 520 24.20 24.15 4.79
N LEU A 521 24.49 23.08 4.05
CA LEU A 521 25.24 23.15 2.79
C LEU A 521 24.54 24.11 1.82
N ASN A 522 23.21 24.05 1.70
CA ASN A 522 22.44 25.00 0.90
C ASN A 522 22.56 26.46 1.42
N ARG A 523 22.55 26.69 2.73
CA ARG A 523 22.73 28.04 3.32
C ARG A 523 24.16 28.58 3.19
N LEU A 524 25.20 27.78 3.48
CA LEU A 524 26.60 28.18 3.35
C LEU A 524 26.96 28.44 1.89
N TYR A 525 26.46 27.60 1.00
CA TYR A 525 26.59 27.81 -0.44
C TYR A 525 25.92 29.10 -0.91
N LYS A 526 24.80 29.51 -0.31
CA LYS A 526 24.19 30.84 -0.55
C LYS A 526 24.99 31.99 0.07
N LYS A 527 25.58 31.83 1.27
CA LYS A 527 26.33 32.90 1.96
C LYS A 527 27.65 33.23 1.26
N ASN A 528 28.42 32.22 0.83
CA ASN A 528 29.63 32.41 0.03
C ASN A 528 29.35 33.01 -1.35
N LYS A 529 28.11 32.86 -1.84
CA LYS A 529 27.67 33.50 -3.07
C LYS A 529 27.20 34.93 -2.89
N ILE A 530 26.61 35.29 -1.74
CA ILE A 530 26.20 36.67 -1.46
C ILE A 530 27.44 37.58 -1.29
N SER A 531 28.58 37.04 -0.82
CA SER A 531 29.88 37.76 -0.84
C SER A 531 30.50 37.88 -2.23
N GLU A 532 30.10 37.05 -3.21
CA GLU A 532 30.52 37.15 -4.62
C GLU A 532 29.53 37.92 -5.51
N ILE A 533 28.32 38.24 -5.03
CA ILE A 533 27.23 38.91 -5.79
C ILE A 533 27.01 40.36 -5.30
N SER A 534 28.07 41.05 -4.85
CA SER A 534 28.03 42.52 -4.75
C SER A 534 28.30 43.21 -6.08
N ASP A 535 28.70 42.49 -7.13
CA ASP A 535 28.90 43.04 -8.46
C ASP A 535 28.04 42.31 -9.50
N PHE A 536 27.49 43.10 -10.41
CA PHE A 536 26.73 42.77 -11.62
C PHE A 536 25.21 42.66 -11.53
N ASN A 537 24.57 43.71 -12.06
CA ASN A 537 23.16 43.78 -12.44
C ASN A 537 23.01 43.87 -13.97
N SER A 538 21.83 43.46 -14.44
CA SER A 538 21.20 43.69 -15.76
C SER A 538 21.41 42.67 -16.91
N GLN A 539 20.52 41.67 -16.98
CA GLN A 539 19.95 41.16 -18.24
C GLN A 539 18.49 40.71 -18.00
N ASN A 540 17.58 40.97 -18.93
CA ASN A 540 16.15 40.59 -18.85
C ASN A 540 15.97 39.07 -19.04
N ILE A 541 16.12 38.32 -17.97
CA ILE A 541 16.04 36.85 -17.96
C ILE A 541 14.60 36.38 -17.68
N THR A 542 14.04 35.54 -18.56
CA THR A 542 12.76 34.87 -18.31
C THR A 542 12.94 33.46 -17.72
N TYR A 543 12.40 33.26 -16.51
CA TYR A 543 12.54 31.99 -15.79
C TYR A 543 11.50 30.95 -16.23
N ALA A 544 11.96 29.70 -16.32
CA ALA A 544 11.16 28.57 -16.76
C ALA A 544 10.00 28.30 -15.79
N THR A 545 8.80 28.15 -16.35
CA THR A 545 7.60 27.80 -15.60
C THR A 545 7.67 26.35 -15.11
N ILE A 546 6.87 26.04 -14.09
CA ILE A 546 6.71 24.67 -13.60
C ILE A 546 6.28 23.71 -14.73
N GLN A 547 5.46 24.17 -15.68
CA GLN A 547 5.03 23.38 -16.83
C GLN A 547 6.20 22.92 -17.70
N ASN A 548 7.06 23.84 -18.14
CA ASN A 548 8.19 23.50 -19.02
C ASN A 548 9.15 22.53 -18.32
N ARG A 549 9.29 22.66 -17.00
CA ARG A 549 10.15 21.79 -16.18
C ARG A 549 9.55 20.41 -15.94
N ILE A 550 8.23 20.31 -15.77
CA ILE A 550 7.51 19.03 -15.72
C ILE A 550 7.61 18.32 -17.07
N GLN A 551 7.40 19.05 -18.17
CA GLN A 551 7.55 18.52 -19.52
C GLN A 551 8.95 17.94 -19.75
N ALA A 552 10.00 18.67 -19.35
CA ALA A 552 11.37 18.19 -19.42
C ALA A 552 11.59 16.91 -18.59
N ALA A 553 11.10 16.88 -17.34
CA ALA A 553 11.25 15.72 -16.47
C ALA A 553 10.54 14.46 -17.01
N ILE A 554 9.36 14.61 -17.63
CA ILE A 554 8.63 13.49 -18.26
C ILE A 554 9.42 12.95 -19.46
N ILE A 555 9.91 13.83 -20.33
CA ILE A 555 10.68 13.43 -21.51
C ILE A 555 11.96 12.69 -21.08
N ASP A 556 12.67 13.22 -20.08
CA ASP A 556 13.86 12.57 -19.54
C ASP A 556 13.56 11.19 -18.93
N SER A 557 12.40 11.04 -18.27
CA SER A 557 11.99 9.75 -17.72
C SER A 557 11.74 8.72 -18.82
N ILE A 558 11.13 9.12 -19.94
CA ILE A 558 10.93 8.26 -21.11
C ILE A 558 12.28 7.87 -21.73
N ILE A 559 13.19 8.83 -21.91
CA ILE A 559 14.52 8.60 -22.48
C ILE A 559 15.32 7.63 -21.62
N LEU A 560 15.28 7.78 -20.29
CA LEU A 560 15.93 6.85 -19.37
C LEU A 560 15.36 5.42 -19.51
N VAL A 561 14.04 5.26 -19.55
CA VAL A 561 13.40 3.94 -19.71
C VAL A 561 13.77 3.30 -21.06
N VAL A 562 13.73 4.07 -22.14
CA VAL A 562 14.14 3.59 -23.48
C VAL A 562 15.61 3.22 -23.51
N SER A 563 16.48 4.00 -22.85
CA SER A 563 17.92 3.73 -22.81
C SER A 563 18.23 2.47 -22.01
N MET A 564 17.54 2.26 -20.88
CA MET A 564 17.66 1.04 -20.07
C MET A 564 17.19 -0.20 -20.85
N TYR A 565 16.08 -0.08 -21.60
CA TYR A 565 15.59 -1.16 -22.47
C TYR A 565 16.57 -1.47 -23.61
N PHE A 566 17.04 -0.44 -24.33
CA PHE A 566 18.00 -0.59 -25.42
C PHE A 566 19.28 -1.28 -24.95
N ILE A 567 19.76 -0.97 -23.75
CA ILE A 567 20.94 -1.62 -23.18
C ILE A 567 20.68 -3.08 -22.87
N SER A 568 19.52 -3.40 -22.31
CA SER A 568 19.11 -4.79 -22.13
C SER A 568 19.13 -5.57 -23.45
N GLU A 569 18.72 -4.93 -24.56
CA GLU A 569 18.73 -5.53 -25.90
C GLU A 569 20.14 -5.62 -26.50
N VAL A 570 20.99 -4.59 -26.34
CA VAL A 570 22.37 -4.65 -26.82
C VAL A 570 23.15 -5.75 -26.10
N PHE A 571 22.94 -5.95 -24.80
CA PHE A 571 23.56 -7.04 -24.06
C PHE A 571 22.98 -8.42 -24.38
N SER A 572 21.77 -8.51 -24.93
CA SER A 572 21.22 -9.78 -25.42
C SER A 572 21.96 -10.28 -26.67
N LEU A 573 22.53 -9.36 -27.46
CA LEU A 573 23.34 -9.68 -28.66
C LEU A 573 24.69 -10.33 -28.34
N PHE A 574 25.21 -10.19 -27.11
CA PHE A 574 26.53 -10.69 -26.70
C PHE A 574 26.48 -11.99 -25.87
N GLY A 575 25.33 -12.67 -25.80
CA GLY A 575 25.15 -13.91 -25.04
C GLY A 575 24.95 -13.70 -23.53
N SER A 576 25.23 -14.72 -22.70
CA SER A 576 24.88 -14.81 -21.27
C SER A 576 25.61 -13.78 -20.39
N THR A 577 25.21 -12.52 -20.48
CA THR A 577 25.69 -11.44 -19.61
C THR A 577 24.95 -11.49 -18.27
N SER A 578 25.69 -11.48 -17.16
CA SER A 578 25.12 -11.48 -15.80
C SER A 578 24.10 -10.35 -15.60
N ASP A 579 22.93 -10.68 -15.07
CA ASP A 579 21.86 -9.70 -14.79
C ASP A 579 22.30 -8.62 -13.79
N TYR A 580 23.24 -8.94 -12.91
CA TYR A 580 23.87 -7.97 -12.01
C TYR A 580 24.57 -6.84 -12.78
N LEU A 581 25.25 -7.17 -13.89
CA LEU A 581 25.94 -6.20 -14.73
C LEU A 581 24.96 -5.27 -15.45
N LYS A 582 23.83 -5.81 -15.93
CA LYS A 582 22.76 -5.03 -16.58
C LYS A 582 22.09 -4.08 -15.60
N ILE A 583 21.86 -4.52 -14.36
CA ILE A 583 21.31 -3.70 -13.28
C ILE A 583 22.28 -2.57 -12.92
N ILE A 584 23.57 -2.88 -12.72
CA ILE A 584 24.59 -1.86 -12.43
C ILE A 584 24.64 -0.81 -13.53
N LEU A 585 24.71 -1.22 -14.80
CA LEU A 585 24.78 -0.29 -15.92
C LEU A 585 23.52 0.58 -16.05
N SER A 586 22.34 0.00 -15.80
CA SER A 586 21.08 0.74 -15.77
C SER A 586 21.05 1.78 -14.64
N VAL A 587 21.55 1.43 -13.46
CA VAL A 587 21.70 2.36 -12.32
C VAL A 587 22.71 3.45 -12.64
N ILE A 588 23.86 3.12 -13.23
CA ILE A 588 24.88 4.10 -13.63
C ILE A 588 24.27 5.12 -14.60
N ILE A 589 23.51 4.68 -15.60
CA ILE A 589 22.91 5.57 -16.60
C ILE A 589 21.84 6.46 -15.99
N PHE A 590 21.00 5.90 -15.13
CA PHE A 590 20.04 6.68 -14.37
C PHE A 590 20.73 7.78 -13.56
N LEU A 591 21.85 7.45 -12.91
CA LEU A 591 22.59 8.39 -12.06
C LEU A 591 23.39 9.44 -12.85
N VAL A 592 23.90 9.11 -14.04
CA VAL A 592 24.86 9.95 -14.78
C VAL A 592 24.18 10.81 -15.86
N TYR A 593 23.06 10.36 -16.43
CA TYR A 593 22.40 11.05 -17.56
C TYR A 593 22.09 12.53 -17.31
N ASP A 594 21.33 12.86 -16.26
CA ASP A 594 20.93 14.25 -15.98
C ASP A 594 22.14 15.11 -15.58
N PRO A 595 23.04 14.67 -14.67
CA PRO A 595 24.25 15.41 -14.34
C PRO A 595 25.15 15.71 -15.54
N PHE A 596 25.41 14.70 -16.36
CA PHE A 596 26.26 14.84 -17.55
C PHE A 596 25.64 15.83 -18.53
N MET A 597 24.37 15.65 -18.86
CA MET A 597 23.73 16.52 -19.84
C MET A 597 23.60 17.97 -19.34
N THR A 598 23.24 18.16 -18.08
CA THR A 598 23.05 19.51 -17.53
C THR A 598 24.37 20.26 -17.35
N SER A 599 25.49 19.59 -17.11
CA SER A 599 26.79 20.27 -17.03
C SER A 599 27.42 20.56 -18.39
N PHE A 600 27.42 19.59 -19.29
CA PHE A 600 28.13 19.72 -20.57
C PHE A 600 27.31 20.45 -21.63
N TYR A 601 25.99 20.27 -21.64
CA TYR A 601 25.09 20.86 -22.64
C TYR A 601 24.17 21.94 -22.06
N GLY A 602 24.16 22.11 -20.73
CA GLY A 602 23.32 23.10 -20.06
C GLY A 602 21.86 22.68 -19.97
N GLY A 603 21.56 21.40 -20.18
CA GLY A 603 20.21 20.85 -20.09
C GLY A 603 20.21 19.41 -20.57
N THR A 604 19.32 18.60 -20.01
CA THR A 604 18.99 17.28 -20.55
C THR A 604 18.27 17.40 -21.90
N ILE A 605 18.07 16.27 -22.59
CA ILE A 605 17.29 16.22 -23.82
C ILE A 605 15.86 16.72 -23.56
N GLY A 606 15.26 16.37 -22.41
CA GLY A 606 13.97 16.90 -21.98
C GLY A 606 13.97 18.42 -21.82
N HIS A 607 15.04 19.01 -21.27
CA HIS A 607 15.19 20.47 -21.19
C HIS A 607 15.29 21.10 -22.59
N THR A 608 16.06 20.50 -23.50
CA THR A 608 16.21 20.99 -24.89
C THR A 608 14.87 21.01 -25.63
N ILE A 609 14.13 19.89 -25.59
CA ILE A 609 12.80 19.79 -26.25
C ILE A 609 11.81 20.77 -25.62
N SER A 610 11.90 20.99 -24.30
CA SER A 610 11.05 21.93 -23.56
C SER A 610 11.53 23.39 -23.66
N LYS A 611 12.52 23.68 -24.51
CA LYS A 611 13.10 25.02 -24.75
C LYS A 611 13.55 25.72 -23.46
N ILE A 612 14.09 24.96 -22.52
CA ILE A 612 14.61 25.48 -21.26
C ILE A 612 16.06 25.03 -21.07
N THR A 613 16.80 25.77 -20.26
CA THR A 613 18.20 25.46 -19.99
C THR A 613 18.53 25.74 -18.54
N VAL A 614 19.34 24.85 -17.98
CA VAL A 614 19.91 24.97 -16.64
C VAL A 614 21.17 25.82 -16.72
N ARG A 615 21.18 26.90 -15.96
CA ARG A 615 22.27 27.88 -15.91
C ARG A 615 22.66 28.18 -14.48
N LYS A 616 23.85 28.71 -14.28
CA LYS A 616 24.30 29.18 -12.97
C LYS A 616 23.42 30.38 -12.57
N ASP A 617 22.87 30.36 -11.36
CA ASP A 617 22.16 31.54 -10.85
C ASP A 617 23.14 32.73 -10.76
N GLY A 618 22.72 33.97 -10.98
CA GLY A 618 23.62 35.13 -10.94
C GLY A 618 24.59 35.30 -12.13
N ASP A 619 24.90 34.24 -12.88
CA ASP A 619 25.58 34.32 -14.19
C ASP A 619 24.90 33.37 -15.20
N PRO A 620 23.74 33.77 -15.76
CA PRO A 620 22.92 32.89 -16.58
C PRO A 620 23.52 32.54 -17.94
N ASN A 621 24.68 33.11 -18.29
CA ASN A 621 25.43 32.74 -19.48
C ASN A 621 26.32 31.50 -19.25
N LYS A 622 26.56 31.11 -17.99
CA LYS A 622 27.38 29.94 -17.66
C LYS A 622 26.54 28.70 -17.33
N LYS A 623 27.01 27.54 -17.81
CA LYS A 623 26.52 26.20 -17.42
C LYS A 623 26.94 25.90 -15.98
N ILE A 624 26.24 24.97 -15.34
CA ILE A 624 26.65 24.44 -14.04
C ILE A 624 27.78 23.42 -14.22
N SER A 625 28.69 23.28 -13.25
CA SER A 625 29.74 22.27 -13.32
C SER A 625 29.19 20.86 -13.07
N PHE A 626 29.90 19.82 -13.52
CA PHE A 626 29.47 18.43 -13.36
C PHE A 626 29.20 18.01 -11.90
N PRO A 627 30.04 18.38 -10.90
CA PRO A 627 29.73 18.10 -9.50
C PRO A 627 28.45 18.79 -8.99
N VAL A 628 28.20 20.02 -9.44
CA VAL A 628 26.96 20.76 -9.11
C VAL A 628 25.75 20.10 -9.78
N ALA A 629 25.92 19.58 -10.99
CA ALA A 629 24.90 18.85 -11.70
C ALA A 629 24.55 17.51 -11.02
N ILE A 630 25.55 16.77 -10.53
CA ILE A 630 25.35 15.56 -9.69
C ILE A 630 24.57 15.91 -8.43
N PHE A 631 25.00 16.94 -7.70
CA PHE A 631 24.33 17.38 -6.49
C PHE A 631 22.89 17.81 -6.75
N ARG A 632 22.66 18.58 -7.82
CA ARG A 632 21.33 18.98 -8.29
C ARG A 632 20.45 17.78 -8.57
N PHE A 633 20.99 16.78 -9.27
CA PHE A 633 20.27 15.56 -9.61
C PHE A 633 19.93 14.72 -8.38
N ILE A 634 20.87 14.51 -7.44
CA ILE A 634 20.61 13.76 -6.20
C ILE A 634 19.50 14.42 -5.38
N LEU A 635 19.49 15.75 -5.28
CA LEU A 635 18.41 16.48 -4.61
C LEU A 635 17.08 16.40 -5.36
N LYS A 636 17.11 16.45 -6.68
CA LYS A 636 15.94 16.30 -7.54
C LYS A 636 15.36 14.89 -7.41
N ALA A 637 16.20 13.86 -7.41
CA ALA A 637 15.83 12.46 -7.31
C ALA A 637 15.32 12.09 -5.90
N SER A 638 15.99 12.55 -4.84
CA SER A 638 15.60 12.25 -3.45
C SER A 638 14.31 12.95 -3.02
N LEU A 639 14.08 14.18 -3.46
CA LEU A 639 12.85 14.93 -3.16
C LEU A 639 11.71 14.60 -4.13
N GLY A 640 12.00 13.92 -5.24
CA GLY A 640 11.03 13.61 -6.30
C GLY A 640 10.22 14.84 -6.72
N TRP A 641 8.89 14.68 -6.75
CA TRP A 641 7.97 15.74 -7.16
C TRP A 641 7.91 16.94 -6.18
N ILE A 642 8.21 16.72 -4.90
CA ILE A 642 8.27 17.79 -3.88
C ILE A 642 9.30 18.85 -4.30
N SER A 643 10.37 18.42 -4.96
CA SER A 643 11.39 19.31 -5.49
C SER A 643 10.82 20.34 -6.47
N LEU A 644 9.90 19.95 -7.35
CA LEU A 644 9.31 20.82 -8.38
C LEU A 644 8.19 21.71 -7.84
N ILE A 645 7.43 21.26 -6.84
CA ILE A 645 6.32 22.04 -6.27
C ILE A 645 6.81 23.37 -5.67
N THR A 646 8.03 23.39 -5.14
CA THR A 646 8.62 24.59 -4.53
C THR A 646 8.94 25.73 -5.48
N ILE A 647 8.86 25.51 -6.79
CA ILE A 647 8.97 26.57 -7.81
C ILE A 647 7.95 27.68 -7.56
N THR A 648 6.75 27.33 -7.09
CA THR A 648 5.66 28.28 -6.84
C THR A 648 5.91 29.18 -5.63
N LEU A 649 6.82 28.76 -4.73
CA LEU A 649 7.21 29.52 -3.54
C LEU A 649 8.20 30.64 -3.87
N ASP A 650 9.01 30.49 -4.93
CA ASP A 650 9.93 31.53 -5.41
C ASP A 650 9.32 32.31 -6.57
N LYS A 651 8.57 33.37 -6.23
CA LYS A 651 7.91 34.25 -7.21
C LYS A 651 8.88 35.05 -8.10
N LYS A 652 10.16 35.19 -7.71
CA LYS A 652 11.14 36.04 -8.42
C LYS A 652 11.96 35.26 -9.45
N LYS A 653 12.53 34.11 -9.08
CA LYS A 653 13.41 33.31 -9.96
C LYS A 653 12.84 31.92 -10.31
N LYS A 654 11.66 31.57 -9.80
CA LYS A 654 10.97 30.30 -10.08
C LYS A 654 11.87 29.08 -9.87
N LYS A 655 12.61 29.06 -8.76
CA LYS A 655 13.53 27.98 -8.44
C LYS A 655 12.83 26.84 -7.70
N ALA A 656 13.09 25.63 -8.15
CA ALA A 656 12.83 24.43 -7.35
C ALA A 656 13.81 24.36 -6.16
N ILE A 657 13.52 23.54 -5.14
CA ILE A 657 14.45 23.31 -4.01
C ILE A 657 15.82 22.88 -4.56
N HIS A 658 15.86 21.96 -5.53
CA HIS A 658 17.11 21.51 -6.13
C HIS A 658 17.83 22.61 -6.90
N ASP A 659 17.13 23.58 -7.53
CA ASP A 659 17.77 24.72 -8.18
C ASP A 659 18.26 25.75 -7.17
N GLY A 660 17.48 25.99 -6.12
CA GLY A 660 17.86 26.85 -5.01
C GLY A 660 19.09 26.32 -4.29
N ALA A 661 19.18 25.01 -4.12
CA ALA A 661 20.28 24.31 -3.47
C ALA A 661 21.50 24.14 -4.38
N ALA A 662 21.31 23.78 -5.65
CA ALA A 662 22.39 23.69 -6.63
C ALA A 662 22.74 25.05 -7.25
N ASN A 663 22.08 26.13 -6.80
CA ASN A 663 22.33 27.49 -7.21
C ASN A 663 22.38 27.65 -8.73
N SER A 664 21.46 26.90 -9.33
CA SER A 664 21.10 26.99 -10.71
C SER A 664 19.82 27.80 -10.82
N VAL A 665 19.57 28.29 -12.01
CA VAL A 665 18.27 28.73 -12.46
C VAL A 665 17.96 27.95 -13.71
N VAL A 666 16.67 27.74 -13.95
CA VAL A 666 16.24 27.25 -15.25
C VAL A 666 15.52 28.40 -15.93
N ILE A 667 16.02 28.73 -17.10
CA ILE A 667 15.57 29.88 -17.88
C ILE A 667 15.02 29.36 -19.21
N ASN A 668 14.11 30.12 -19.80
CA ASN A 668 13.67 29.81 -21.16
C ASN A 668 14.80 30.15 -22.13
N LYS A 669 15.00 29.29 -23.12
CA LYS A 669 15.92 29.57 -24.23
C LYS A 669 15.18 30.56 -25.15
N HIS A 670 15.61 31.82 -25.18
CA HIS A 670 15.12 32.77 -26.17
C HIS A 670 15.60 32.32 -27.56
N LYS A 671 14.76 32.50 -28.58
CA LYS A 671 15.18 32.32 -29.97
C LYS A 671 16.30 33.32 -30.22
N GLU A 672 17.50 32.82 -30.55
CA GLU A 672 18.36 33.54 -31.50
C GLU A 672 17.70 33.46 -32.88
#